data_AF-A0A069F6W2-F1
#
_entry.id   AF-A0A069F6W2-F1
#
_cell.length_a   1.000
_cell.length_b   1.000
_cell.length_c   1.000
_cell.angle_alpha   90.00
_cell.angle_beta   90.00
_cell.angle_gamma   90.00
#
_symmetry.space_group_name_H-M   'P 1'
#
loop_
_entity.id
_entity.type
_entity.pdbx_description
1 polymer ?
#
loop_
_entity_poly.entity_id
_entity_poly.type
_entity_poly.pdbx_seq_one_letter_code
_entity_poly.pdbx_strand_id
1 'polypeptide(L)'
;MKQMKADPHYLFDVFVRLYRMVFLMEVTPNSYRYVRVSEEGKRASMLPDDVAGRYLQDMYTAEVADELIHYYDSVLATRSPVYFMSKMNIETNTARFASSVLMPIEDEQGEIRYILGLTTDLSKEAEMELLSSIEHIDYLTGMPNLMKVKLELEKLFHQTTGDEMTSVMRLHINRFKIILSLQGVEPSHHLIKEMTRRLAELLPVGSIIGRVDGEDFVVVLPHTSVEAAYAHGERLLGALADYTYDVAGNEFALSGCIGISAGYEDADRVIMNASTALLEARQAGKQVIRLYEKDDYVQHYIDEMTIETELVKGLKANEFSMVYQPRVSCHDGTIQFEALVRWNSATLGNVSPETFITIAEKSLLIEDITAFVIERVCQDLIERPEVFAGRRVAINVSPVVFKQSYMRNVLSTFACHGLSPHQFEFEITEHTLMQEPLVGIQTVDYLKAKGFRILIDDFGVSYSSLNYLKLFDIDGIKIDRSFISQLDKENGLKEYEIVKLIVSLAKKLDLEVTAEGVETEAQYHVVERLGCDEVQGFFFSRPLPLSELQTALDTLEHQYAALRHGLSGRQQAFTSLHENETERLKAILRLEILHSPREERYDRISRLVGHTLDMPTALISILTPDQQWVKSCHGEEIQPYFERKWTLCDRVVTSKSNLVIEDVQATEMTEGNPVLEDLGFYAGVPLITSAGHAIGTLCVTDEIPRTFDEAGMQTLEDFARWIIAEIELTEQKRASTRRQQTLESLYEITALHAPFAEKLKRIQTVLREWIGYTHAIAFSVENGFKTWSVDGDTALKWNEDDMMRLEAIATSNHQRLDRAELVVNGIEFSAVIALPLVSEGKTFGWVVFLTEQGSLDDVIDQVAIQEMTDTILLVTRWMENEIRRERKHQEVIELITKDGLTKLGNRHSLMADLRQKMNRKQPVALLFIDLDDFKRINDTYGHLVGDEVLIETAKRIRSFSEFYAGKAYRFAGDEFLIILESEALEQADFEKLAALISQEMLVGNDLSLQLSASIGVAYSSGEFTSLDDLIHHSDAAMYVAKNCGGDGFYIYDSREEK
;
A
#
# COMPACT_ATOMS: atom_id res chain seq x y z
N MET A 1 -17.61 -19.76 -25.51
CA MET A 1 -18.84 -19.00 -25.19
C MET A 1 -20.18 -19.63 -25.66
N LYS A 2 -20.24 -20.74 -26.41
CA LYS A 2 -21.51 -21.49 -26.66
C LYS A 2 -21.72 -22.76 -25.80
N GLN A 3 -20.72 -23.17 -25.02
CA GLN A 3 -20.80 -24.26 -24.03
C GLN A 3 -21.17 -23.79 -22.62
N MET A 4 -21.40 -22.49 -22.39
CA MET A 4 -21.83 -21.94 -21.09
C MET A 4 -23.36 -21.88 -20.94
N LYS A 5 -24.12 -22.52 -21.84
CA LYS A 5 -25.54 -22.78 -21.61
C LYS A 5 -25.68 -24.16 -20.98
N ALA A 6 -25.93 -24.12 -19.68
CA ALA A 6 -26.58 -25.16 -18.87
C ALA A 6 -25.86 -26.51 -18.68
N ASP A 7 -24.63 -26.49 -18.17
CA ASP A 7 -24.21 -27.60 -17.30
C ASP A 7 -24.14 -27.10 -15.84
N PRO A 8 -25.17 -27.38 -15.01
CA PRO A 8 -25.20 -26.95 -13.62
C PRO A 8 -24.09 -27.62 -12.79
N HIS A 9 -23.56 -28.77 -13.22
CA HIS A 9 -22.44 -29.43 -12.56
C HIS A 9 -21.12 -28.71 -12.84
N TYR A 10 -20.90 -28.23 -14.07
CA TYR A 10 -19.73 -27.42 -14.41
C TYR A 10 -19.73 -26.07 -13.68
N LEU A 11 -20.90 -25.40 -13.61
CA LEU A 11 -21.04 -24.16 -12.83
C LEU A 11 -20.73 -24.39 -11.35
N PHE A 12 -21.26 -25.48 -10.78
CA PHE A 12 -20.91 -25.87 -9.43
C PHE A 12 -19.39 -26.08 -9.27
N ASP A 13 -18.72 -26.76 -10.19
CA ASP A 13 -17.26 -27.00 -10.10
C ASP A 13 -16.42 -25.72 -10.24
N VAL A 14 -16.91 -24.72 -10.98
CA VAL A 14 -16.28 -23.39 -11.07
C VAL A 14 -16.51 -22.61 -9.78
N PHE A 15 -17.74 -22.56 -9.29
CA PHE A 15 -18.08 -21.78 -8.11
C PHE A 15 -17.54 -22.39 -6.82
N VAL A 16 -17.34 -23.70 -6.72
CA VAL A 16 -16.65 -24.34 -5.59
C VAL A 16 -15.17 -23.92 -5.49
N ARG A 17 -14.56 -23.45 -6.58
CA ARG A 17 -13.20 -22.87 -6.55
C ARG A 17 -13.17 -21.42 -6.09
N LEU A 18 -14.33 -20.73 -6.10
CA LEU A 18 -14.47 -19.30 -5.81
C LEU A 18 -15.20 -19.02 -4.49
N TYR A 19 -16.13 -19.91 -4.12
CA TYR A 19 -16.98 -19.83 -2.94
C TYR A 19 -16.87 -21.13 -2.16
N ARG A 20 -16.79 -20.95 -0.85
CA ARG A 20 -16.63 -22.02 0.11
C ARG A 20 -17.93 -22.82 0.24
N MET A 21 -19.05 -22.15 0.53
CA MET A 21 -20.35 -22.80 0.67
C MET A 21 -21.20 -22.62 -0.59
N VAL A 22 -21.29 -23.67 -1.39
CA VAL A 22 -22.07 -23.74 -2.63
C VAL A 22 -23.09 -24.87 -2.55
N PHE A 23 -24.35 -24.56 -2.85
CA PHE A 23 -25.48 -25.49 -2.84
C PHE A 23 -26.11 -25.50 -4.23
N LEU A 24 -26.12 -26.65 -4.89
CA LEU A 24 -26.88 -26.86 -6.12
C LEU A 24 -28.16 -27.62 -5.76
N MET A 25 -29.29 -26.93 -5.87
CA MET A 25 -30.62 -27.44 -5.57
C MET A 25 -31.40 -27.69 -6.86
N GLU A 26 -32.14 -28.78 -6.92
CA GLU A 26 -33.13 -29.04 -7.97
C GLU A 26 -34.51 -28.60 -7.50
N VAL A 27 -35.21 -27.89 -8.39
CA VAL A 27 -36.59 -27.47 -8.17
C VAL A 27 -37.51 -28.64 -8.47
N THR A 28 -38.31 -29.06 -7.49
CA THR A 28 -39.31 -30.12 -7.68
C THR A 28 -40.72 -29.60 -7.36
N PRO A 29 -41.80 -30.27 -7.81
CA PRO A 29 -43.17 -29.79 -7.56
C PRO A 29 -43.56 -29.69 -6.08
N ASN A 30 -42.82 -30.36 -5.19
CA ASN A 30 -43.16 -30.46 -3.77
C ASN A 30 -42.19 -29.71 -2.85
N SER A 31 -40.92 -29.50 -3.25
CA SER A 31 -39.87 -28.80 -2.47
C SER A 31 -38.53 -28.72 -3.25
N TYR A 32 -37.44 -28.37 -2.57
CA TYR A 32 -36.08 -28.27 -3.11
C TYR A 32 -35.24 -29.48 -2.71
N ARG A 33 -34.60 -30.11 -3.69
CA ARG A 33 -33.80 -31.33 -3.51
C ARG A 33 -32.32 -31.06 -3.71
N TYR A 34 -31.47 -31.53 -2.82
CA TYR A 34 -30.02 -31.37 -2.96
C TYR A 34 -29.48 -32.20 -4.12
N VAL A 35 -28.77 -31.56 -5.05
CA VAL A 35 -28.10 -32.23 -6.18
C VAL A 35 -26.62 -32.39 -5.89
N ARG A 36 -25.96 -31.28 -5.56
CA ARG A 36 -24.58 -31.23 -5.11
C ARG A 36 -24.43 -30.15 -4.06
N VAL A 37 -23.62 -30.42 -3.05
CA VAL A 37 -23.27 -29.44 -2.03
C VAL A 37 -21.76 -29.50 -1.86
N SER A 38 -21.13 -28.34 -1.83
CA SER A 38 -19.70 -28.24 -1.52
C SER A 38 -19.43 -28.89 -0.17
N GLU A 39 -18.26 -29.50 0.01
CA GLU A 39 -17.89 -30.12 1.29
C GLU A 39 -18.02 -29.15 2.47
N GLU A 40 -17.77 -27.88 2.16
CA GLU A 40 -17.76 -26.79 3.09
C GLU A 40 -19.19 -26.22 3.34
N GLY A 41 -20.10 -26.35 2.37
CA GLY A 41 -21.54 -26.16 2.58
C GLY A 41 -22.19 -27.29 3.39
N LYS A 42 -21.73 -28.54 3.23
CA LYS A 42 -22.26 -29.69 3.99
C LYS A 42 -21.94 -29.57 5.48
N ARG A 43 -20.67 -29.26 5.80
CA ARG A 43 -20.21 -29.11 7.18
C ARG A 43 -20.83 -27.89 7.88
N ALA A 44 -20.87 -26.72 7.23
CA ALA A 44 -21.49 -25.51 7.80
C ALA A 44 -22.99 -25.65 8.07
N SER A 45 -23.68 -26.53 7.35
CA SER A 45 -25.12 -26.77 7.45
C SER A 45 -25.49 -28.09 8.14
N MET A 46 -24.51 -28.83 8.70
CA MET A 46 -24.66 -30.15 9.32
C MET A 46 -25.41 -31.18 8.45
N LEU A 47 -25.20 -31.14 7.13
CA LEU A 47 -25.82 -32.06 6.19
C LEU A 47 -25.00 -33.36 6.09
N PRO A 48 -25.63 -34.55 5.99
CA PRO A 48 -24.91 -35.81 5.88
C PRO A 48 -24.18 -35.95 4.54
N ASP A 49 -23.12 -36.76 4.49
CA ASP A 49 -22.31 -36.93 3.27
C ASP A 49 -23.11 -37.44 2.06
N ASP A 50 -24.19 -38.19 2.31
CA ASP A 50 -25.15 -38.70 1.33
C ASP A 50 -26.38 -37.79 1.12
N VAL A 51 -26.26 -36.49 1.38
CA VAL A 51 -27.37 -35.51 1.25
C VAL A 51 -27.93 -35.41 -0.18
N ALA A 52 -27.16 -35.79 -1.19
CA ALA A 52 -27.61 -35.76 -2.58
C ALA A 52 -28.87 -36.63 -2.78
N GLY A 53 -29.96 -36.01 -3.22
CA GLY A 53 -31.27 -36.64 -3.41
C GLY A 53 -32.27 -36.44 -2.26
N ARG A 54 -31.86 -35.86 -1.13
CA ARG A 54 -32.75 -35.55 0.01
C ARG A 54 -33.41 -34.17 -0.12
N TYR A 55 -34.56 -33.97 0.51
CA TYR A 55 -35.29 -32.69 0.47
C TYR A 55 -34.88 -31.77 1.61
N LEU A 56 -34.96 -30.45 1.38
CA LEU A 56 -34.56 -29.42 2.36
C LEU A 56 -35.28 -29.57 3.71
N GLN A 57 -36.60 -29.82 3.69
CA GLN A 57 -37.39 -30.00 4.91
C GLN A 57 -37.12 -31.28 5.69
N ASP A 58 -36.50 -32.29 5.07
CA ASP A 58 -36.12 -33.51 5.78
C ASP A 58 -34.86 -33.28 6.63
N MET A 59 -34.10 -32.20 6.35
CA MET A 59 -32.79 -31.91 6.94
C MET A 59 -32.84 -30.87 8.07
N TYR A 60 -33.96 -30.15 8.23
CA TYR A 60 -34.10 -29.09 9.23
C TYR A 60 -35.40 -29.24 10.03
N THR A 61 -35.45 -28.62 11.21
CA THR A 61 -36.69 -28.44 11.96
C THR A 61 -37.66 -27.58 11.16
N ALA A 62 -38.98 -27.83 11.30
CA ALA A 62 -40.01 -27.15 10.51
C ALA A 62 -39.86 -25.62 10.47
N GLU A 63 -39.55 -24.98 11.60
CA GLU A 63 -39.38 -23.53 11.71
C GLU A 63 -38.24 -22.98 10.82
N VAL A 64 -37.11 -23.69 10.75
CA VAL A 64 -35.95 -23.30 9.92
C VAL A 64 -36.15 -23.71 8.45
N ALA A 65 -36.80 -24.86 8.21
CA ALA A 65 -37.10 -25.32 6.86
C ALA A 65 -38.09 -24.38 6.15
N ASP A 66 -39.14 -23.96 6.84
CA ASP A 66 -40.17 -23.08 6.30
C ASP A 66 -39.59 -21.68 5.99
N GLU A 67 -38.70 -21.17 6.84
CA GLU A 67 -37.99 -19.90 6.61
C GLU A 67 -37.09 -19.99 5.36
N LEU A 68 -36.35 -21.09 5.19
CA LEU A 68 -35.48 -21.26 4.02
C LEU A 68 -36.29 -21.46 2.74
N ILE A 69 -37.34 -22.28 2.77
CA ILE A 69 -38.23 -22.51 1.61
C ILE A 69 -38.81 -21.18 1.11
N HIS A 70 -39.16 -20.26 2.02
CA HIS A 70 -39.66 -18.94 1.65
C HIS A 70 -38.70 -18.15 0.74
N TYR A 71 -37.38 -18.23 0.98
CA TYR A 71 -36.39 -17.56 0.15
C TYR A 71 -36.22 -18.23 -1.22
N TYR A 72 -36.29 -19.57 -1.29
CA TYR A 72 -36.23 -20.29 -2.56
C TYR A 72 -37.50 -20.06 -3.42
N ASP A 73 -38.67 -20.00 -2.79
CA ASP A 73 -39.92 -19.65 -3.47
C ASP A 73 -39.88 -18.23 -4.04
N SER A 74 -39.22 -17.32 -3.33
CA SER A 74 -38.99 -15.94 -3.79
C SER A 74 -38.13 -15.89 -5.06
N VAL A 75 -37.17 -16.81 -5.23
CA VAL A 75 -36.36 -16.93 -6.47
C VAL A 75 -37.23 -17.35 -7.65
N LEU A 76 -38.12 -18.33 -7.46
CA LEU A 76 -39.04 -18.79 -8.50
C LEU A 76 -40.04 -17.70 -8.90
N ALA A 77 -40.55 -16.94 -7.93
CA ALA A 77 -41.50 -15.85 -8.17
C ALA A 77 -40.86 -14.65 -8.88
N THR A 78 -39.64 -14.28 -8.50
CA THR A 78 -38.96 -13.08 -9.02
C THR A 78 -38.06 -13.34 -10.23
N ARG A 79 -37.74 -14.62 -10.49
CA ARG A 79 -36.79 -15.09 -11.52
C ARG A 79 -35.43 -14.36 -11.48
N SER A 80 -35.07 -13.85 -10.31
CA SER A 80 -33.89 -13.01 -10.08
C SER A 80 -33.13 -13.51 -8.85
N PRO A 81 -31.84 -13.16 -8.67
CA PRO A 81 -31.10 -13.56 -7.49
C PRO A 81 -31.71 -12.99 -6.20
N VAL A 82 -31.83 -13.82 -5.17
CA VAL A 82 -32.39 -13.45 -3.85
C VAL A 82 -31.29 -13.46 -2.80
N TYR A 83 -31.21 -12.39 -2.02
CA TYR A 83 -30.21 -12.15 -0.98
C TYR A 83 -30.88 -12.14 0.39
N PHE A 84 -30.35 -12.90 1.34
CA PHE A 84 -30.89 -12.90 2.70
C PHE A 84 -29.82 -13.24 3.73
N MET A 85 -30.05 -12.81 4.97
CA MET A 85 -29.24 -13.18 6.11
C MET A 85 -30.03 -14.09 7.03
N SER A 86 -29.47 -15.26 7.36
CA SER A 86 -30.12 -16.20 8.27
C SER A 86 -29.17 -16.72 9.33
N LYS A 87 -29.74 -17.12 10.47
CA LYS A 87 -28.99 -17.79 11.53
C LYS A 87 -28.62 -19.19 11.07
N MET A 88 -27.35 -19.55 11.17
CA MET A 88 -26.90 -20.91 10.91
C MET A 88 -27.17 -21.78 12.14
N ASN A 89 -27.60 -23.03 11.92
CA ASN A 89 -28.03 -23.92 12.99
C ASN A 89 -26.84 -24.72 13.54
N ILE A 90 -26.42 -24.47 14.79
CA ILE A 90 -25.36 -25.21 15.49
C ILE A 90 -25.75 -25.35 16.97
N GLU A 91 -25.74 -26.58 17.52
CA GLU A 91 -26.13 -26.91 18.91
C GLU A 91 -25.16 -26.42 20.01
N THR A 92 -24.14 -25.61 19.70
CA THR A 92 -23.23 -25.04 20.70
C THR A 92 -23.74 -23.69 21.20
N ASN A 93 -23.34 -23.28 22.42
CA ASN A 93 -23.73 -21.97 22.99
C ASN A 93 -23.03 -20.79 22.26
N THR A 94 -23.11 -20.74 20.93
CA THR A 94 -22.40 -19.83 20.05
C THR A 94 -23.29 -19.71 18.80
N ALA A 95 -24.07 -18.64 18.62
CA ALA A 95 -24.90 -18.55 17.40
C ALA A 95 -24.00 -18.27 16.15
N ARG A 96 -24.52 -18.21 14.93
CA ARG A 96 -23.79 -17.64 13.77
C ARG A 96 -24.77 -17.08 12.74
N PHE A 97 -24.34 -16.11 11.93
CA PHE A 97 -25.16 -15.53 10.86
C PHE A 97 -24.45 -15.59 9.50
N ALA A 98 -25.19 -15.95 8.45
CA ALA A 98 -24.64 -16.03 7.09
C ALA A 98 -25.47 -15.20 6.10
N SER A 99 -24.80 -14.61 5.12
CA SER A 99 -25.41 -13.99 3.94
C SER A 99 -25.44 -14.99 2.79
N SER A 100 -26.62 -15.32 2.30
CA SER A 100 -26.82 -16.24 1.19
C SER A 100 -27.35 -15.52 -0.04
N VAL A 101 -26.85 -15.92 -1.21
CA VAL A 101 -27.34 -15.50 -2.53
C VAL A 101 -27.84 -16.73 -3.26
N LEU A 102 -29.12 -16.75 -3.64
CA LEU A 102 -29.71 -17.81 -4.43
C LEU A 102 -29.84 -17.35 -5.87
N MET A 103 -29.20 -18.05 -6.82
CA MET A 103 -29.22 -17.72 -8.24
C MET A 103 -30.02 -18.77 -9.04
N PRO A 104 -31.00 -18.35 -9.86
CA PRO A 104 -31.74 -19.29 -10.71
C PRO A 104 -30.88 -19.76 -11.89
N ILE A 105 -30.95 -21.06 -12.22
CA ILE A 105 -30.36 -21.65 -13.42
C ILE A 105 -31.49 -22.16 -14.30
N GLU A 106 -31.62 -21.54 -15.47
CA GLU A 106 -32.61 -21.88 -16.48
C GLU A 106 -32.11 -22.99 -17.43
N ASP A 107 -33.03 -23.84 -17.87
CA ASP A 107 -32.77 -24.82 -18.91
C ASP A 107 -32.89 -24.21 -20.32
N GLU A 108 -32.71 -25.04 -21.37
CA GLU A 108 -32.79 -24.59 -22.76
C GLU A 108 -34.17 -24.05 -23.16
N GLN A 109 -35.22 -24.36 -22.38
CA GLN A 109 -36.58 -23.86 -22.58
C GLN A 109 -36.86 -22.58 -21.77
N GLY A 110 -35.89 -22.12 -20.98
CA GLY A 110 -36.00 -20.93 -20.14
C GLY A 110 -36.74 -21.20 -18.83
N GLU A 111 -36.84 -22.44 -18.35
CA GLU A 111 -37.47 -22.74 -17.06
C GLU A 111 -36.43 -22.97 -15.96
N ILE A 112 -36.68 -22.47 -14.75
CA ILE A 112 -35.75 -22.56 -13.62
C ILE A 112 -35.79 -23.98 -13.08
N ARG A 113 -34.80 -24.79 -13.48
CA ARG A 113 -34.69 -26.20 -13.07
C ARG A 113 -33.78 -26.41 -11.87
N TYR A 114 -32.77 -25.55 -11.73
CA TYR A 114 -31.83 -25.59 -10.61
C TYR A 114 -31.66 -24.21 -9.98
N ILE A 115 -31.32 -24.19 -8.69
CA ILE A 115 -30.99 -22.97 -7.95
C ILE A 115 -29.61 -23.18 -7.34
N LEU A 116 -28.70 -22.25 -7.62
CA LEU A 116 -27.34 -22.23 -7.07
C LEU A 116 -27.28 -21.25 -5.90
N GLY A 117 -27.17 -21.78 -4.69
CA GLY A 117 -26.95 -21.02 -3.47
C GLY A 117 -25.46 -20.79 -3.22
N LEU A 118 -25.07 -19.54 -3.06
CA LEU A 118 -23.74 -19.12 -2.63
C LEU A 118 -23.84 -18.45 -1.26
N THR A 119 -23.24 -19.04 -0.25
CA THR A 119 -23.36 -18.56 1.13
C THR A 119 -22.02 -18.09 1.67
N THR A 120 -22.03 -16.92 2.30
CA THR A 120 -20.86 -16.24 2.86
C THR A 120 -21.10 -15.94 4.33
N ASP A 121 -20.16 -16.33 5.19
CA ASP A 121 -20.17 -16.01 6.62
C ASP A 121 -19.89 -14.50 6.81
N LEU A 122 -20.73 -13.81 7.58
CA LEU A 122 -20.90 -12.35 7.43
C LEU A 122 -20.61 -11.56 8.69
N SER A 123 -19.36 -11.15 8.84
CA SER A 123 -18.91 -11.07 10.20
C SER A 123 -17.59 -10.28 10.40
N LYS A 124 -17.80 -8.98 10.71
CA LYS A 124 -17.02 -8.03 11.56
C LYS A 124 -17.85 -6.78 11.92
N GLU A 125 -18.71 -6.30 11.03
CA GLU A 125 -19.26 -4.94 11.16
C GLU A 125 -20.34 -4.75 12.23
N ALA A 126 -21.14 -5.76 12.55
CA ALA A 126 -22.13 -5.62 13.60
C ALA A 126 -21.47 -5.57 15.01
N GLU A 127 -20.34 -6.28 15.22
CA GLU A 127 -19.60 -6.40 16.49
C GLU A 127 -19.21 -5.04 17.11
N MET A 128 -18.97 -4.03 16.26
CA MET A 128 -18.56 -2.69 16.69
C MET A 128 -19.67 -1.86 17.33
N GLU A 129 -20.95 -2.06 16.99
CA GLU A 129 -22.04 -1.21 17.50
C GLU A 129 -22.44 -1.52 18.96
N LEU A 130 -22.11 -2.70 19.50
CA LEU A 130 -22.49 -3.06 20.88
C LEU A 130 -21.44 -2.71 21.96
N LEU A 131 -20.17 -2.45 21.57
CA LEU A 131 -18.96 -2.30 22.44
C LEU A 131 -18.90 -1.07 23.35
N SER A 132 -19.88 -0.18 23.29
CA SER A 132 -19.87 1.09 24.01
C SER A 132 -20.55 1.09 25.40
N SER A 133 -20.97 -0.05 25.99
CA SER A 133 -22.00 -0.01 27.06
C SER A 133 -21.70 -0.50 28.53
N ILE A 134 -20.55 -1.05 28.97
CA ILE A 134 -20.43 -1.66 30.35
C ILE A 134 -18.96 -1.67 30.93
N GLU A 135 -18.74 -1.24 32.20
CA GLU A 135 -17.44 -0.62 32.63
C GLU A 135 -16.45 -1.38 33.58
N HIS A 136 -16.74 -2.50 34.26
CA HIS A 136 -15.72 -3.27 35.04
C HIS A 136 -15.78 -4.79 34.86
N ILE A 137 -16.48 -5.18 33.82
CA ILE A 137 -16.71 -6.55 33.38
C ILE A 137 -16.70 -6.45 31.85
N ASP A 138 -16.01 -7.38 31.18
CA ASP A 138 -16.17 -7.49 29.73
C ASP A 138 -17.62 -7.90 29.46
N TYR A 139 -18.36 -7.03 28.80
CA TYR A 139 -19.81 -7.10 28.79
C TYR A 139 -20.39 -8.03 27.74
N LEU A 140 -19.51 -8.50 26.87
CA LEU A 140 -19.70 -9.71 26.09
C LEU A 140 -19.71 -10.97 26.94
N THR A 141 -18.79 -11.14 27.90
CA THR A 141 -18.57 -12.40 28.65
C THR A 141 -19.22 -12.47 30.03
N GLY A 142 -19.21 -11.38 30.79
CA GLY A 142 -19.37 -11.42 32.25
C GLY A 142 -18.06 -11.59 33.06
N MET A 143 -16.87 -11.58 32.42
CA MET A 143 -15.59 -11.90 33.09
C MET A 143 -14.79 -10.71 33.66
N PRO A 144 -13.90 -10.96 34.65
CA PRO A 144 -12.95 -9.97 35.15
C PRO A 144 -12.03 -9.46 34.04
N ASN A 145 -11.84 -8.16 33.95
CA ASN A 145 -10.82 -7.58 33.08
C ASN A 145 -9.40 -7.75 33.69
N LEU A 146 -8.34 -7.48 32.92
CA LEU A 146 -6.94 -7.66 33.38
C LEU A 146 -6.64 -6.99 34.73
N MET A 147 -7.19 -5.80 34.98
CA MET A 147 -6.96 -5.05 36.22
C MET A 147 -7.52 -5.78 37.46
N LYS A 148 -8.63 -6.50 37.31
CA LYS A 148 -9.22 -7.29 38.39
C LYS A 148 -8.49 -8.62 38.63
N VAL A 149 -7.90 -9.25 37.61
CA VAL A 149 -7.11 -10.48 37.75
C VAL A 149 -5.79 -10.23 38.49
N LYS A 150 -5.11 -9.12 38.17
CA LYS A 150 -3.86 -8.72 38.84
C LYS A 150 -4.03 -8.57 40.36
N LEU A 151 -5.09 -7.87 40.79
CA LEU A 151 -5.41 -7.64 42.22
C LEU A 151 -5.68 -8.93 43.01
N GLU A 152 -6.17 -9.99 42.37
CA GLU A 152 -6.41 -11.29 43.03
C GLU A 152 -5.14 -12.16 43.08
N LEU A 153 -4.23 -12.04 42.10
CA LEU A 153 -2.92 -12.72 42.11
C LEU A 153 -2.00 -12.18 43.20
N GLU A 154 -1.94 -10.85 43.38
CA GLU A 154 -1.14 -10.21 44.43
C GLU A 154 -1.56 -10.66 45.84
N LYS A 155 -2.88 -10.84 46.06
CA LYS A 155 -3.41 -11.36 47.34
C LYS A 155 -2.98 -12.80 47.62
N LEU A 156 -2.90 -13.64 46.60
CA LEU A 156 -2.45 -15.03 46.72
C LEU A 156 -0.96 -15.11 47.12
N PHE A 157 -0.10 -14.31 46.48
CA PHE A 157 1.35 -14.27 46.81
C PHE A 157 1.62 -13.78 48.23
N HIS A 158 0.72 -12.97 48.81
CA HIS A 158 0.83 -12.49 50.17
C HIS A 158 0.31 -13.48 51.25
N GLN A 159 -0.46 -14.51 50.88
CA GLN A 159 -1.12 -15.43 51.83
C GLN A 159 -0.39 -16.77 52.04
N THR A 160 0.59 -17.12 51.19
CA THR A 160 1.26 -18.44 51.21
C THR A 160 2.65 -18.36 51.87
N THR A 161 2.96 -19.26 52.81
CA THR A 161 4.23 -19.30 53.56
C THR A 161 5.19 -20.44 53.13
N GLY A 162 5.17 -20.86 51.86
CA GLY A 162 6.08 -21.90 51.33
C GLY A 162 6.33 -21.77 49.83
N ASP A 163 7.42 -22.40 49.35
CA ASP A 163 7.99 -22.40 47.98
C ASP A 163 7.07 -23.00 46.87
N GLU A 164 5.75 -22.98 47.07
CA GLU A 164 4.81 -23.53 46.11
C GLU A 164 4.52 -22.52 45.00
N MET A 165 5.27 -22.70 43.91
CA MET A 165 5.19 -21.86 42.72
C MET A 165 3.77 -21.74 42.19
N THR A 166 3.39 -20.52 41.83
CA THR A 166 2.13 -20.22 41.18
C THR A 166 2.42 -19.85 39.73
N SER A 167 1.69 -20.49 38.83
CA SER A 167 1.91 -20.33 37.39
C SER A 167 0.89 -19.37 36.79
N VAL A 168 1.35 -18.55 35.85
CA VAL A 168 0.52 -17.63 35.09
C VAL A 168 0.61 -17.98 33.62
N MET A 169 -0.55 -18.08 32.98
CA MET A 169 -0.65 -18.36 31.56
C MET A 169 -1.25 -17.16 30.84
N ARG A 170 -0.55 -16.72 29.80
CA ARG A 170 -1.03 -15.74 28.84
C ARG A 170 -1.42 -16.49 27.59
N LEU A 171 -2.71 -16.46 27.29
CA LEU A 171 -3.29 -17.18 26.17
C LEU A 171 -3.74 -16.16 25.13
N HIS A 172 -3.09 -16.19 23.97
CA HIS A 172 -3.56 -15.49 22.78
C HIS A 172 -4.26 -16.51 21.91
N ILE A 173 -5.52 -16.26 21.62
CA ILE A 173 -6.22 -17.09 20.64
C ILE A 173 -5.93 -16.47 19.27
N ASN A 174 -5.18 -17.19 18.43
CA ASN A 174 -4.74 -16.63 17.16
C ASN A 174 -5.93 -16.36 16.25
N ARG A 175 -5.97 -15.14 15.71
CA ARG A 175 -7.01 -14.67 14.81
C ARG A 175 -8.39 -14.61 15.48
N PHE A 176 -8.47 -14.47 16.81
CA PHE A 176 -9.73 -14.42 17.53
C PHE A 176 -10.57 -13.18 17.20
N LYS A 177 -9.98 -12.01 16.93
CA LYS A 177 -10.72 -10.85 16.35
C LYS A 177 -11.16 -11.11 14.92
N ILE A 178 -10.64 -12.13 14.24
CA ILE A 178 -11.18 -12.60 12.95
C ILE A 178 -12.34 -13.58 13.21
N ILE A 179 -12.33 -14.32 14.32
CA ILE A 179 -13.34 -15.31 14.66
C ILE A 179 -14.62 -14.69 15.23
N LEU A 180 -14.46 -13.72 16.14
CA LEU A 180 -15.56 -12.99 16.79
C LEU A 180 -16.20 -12.00 15.86
N SER A 181 -15.35 -11.39 15.06
CA SER A 181 -15.86 -10.64 13.98
C SER A 181 -16.69 -11.55 13.11
N LEU A 182 -16.18 -12.80 12.82
CA LEU A 182 -16.70 -13.84 11.93
C LEU A 182 -18.02 -14.55 12.39
N GLN A 183 -18.74 -14.09 13.43
CA GLN A 183 -20.04 -14.70 13.78
C GLN A 183 -21.23 -13.75 13.99
N GLY A 184 -21.06 -12.41 13.92
CA GLY A 184 -22.12 -11.41 14.20
C GLY A 184 -22.35 -11.18 15.70
N VAL A 185 -22.98 -10.05 16.11
CA VAL A 185 -22.97 -9.53 17.51
C VAL A 185 -23.47 -10.52 18.56
N GLU A 186 -24.77 -10.86 18.59
CA GLU A 186 -25.36 -11.76 19.59
C GLU A 186 -24.70 -13.16 19.66
N PRO A 187 -24.26 -13.73 18.53
CA PRO A 187 -23.56 -14.99 18.54
C PRO A 187 -22.13 -15.02 19.01
N SER A 188 -21.40 -13.99 18.66
CA SER A 188 -20.04 -13.78 19.13
C SER A 188 -20.07 -13.52 20.63
N HIS A 189 -21.10 -12.82 21.14
CA HIS A 189 -21.41 -12.73 22.57
C HIS A 189 -21.70 -14.11 23.22
N HIS A 190 -22.37 -15.03 22.52
CA HIS A 190 -22.66 -16.38 23.05
C HIS A 190 -21.41 -17.29 23.00
N LEU A 191 -20.66 -17.33 21.89
CA LEU A 191 -19.35 -18.03 21.74
C LEU A 191 -18.40 -17.63 22.83
N ILE A 192 -18.32 -16.33 23.03
CA ILE A 192 -17.51 -15.74 24.05
C ILE A 192 -18.00 -16.18 25.43
N LYS A 193 -19.30 -16.12 25.76
CA LYS A 193 -19.82 -16.60 27.06
C LYS A 193 -19.58 -18.10 27.30
N GLU A 194 -19.74 -18.96 26.28
CA GLU A 194 -19.61 -20.41 26.41
C GLU A 194 -18.18 -20.91 26.47
N MET A 195 -17.33 -20.46 25.55
CA MET A 195 -15.90 -20.80 25.55
C MET A 195 -15.28 -20.35 26.87
N THR A 196 -15.64 -19.15 27.31
CA THR A 196 -15.19 -18.57 28.56
C THR A 196 -15.72 -19.36 29.79
N ARG A 197 -16.94 -19.90 29.73
CA ARG A 197 -17.49 -20.83 30.74
C ARG A 197 -16.75 -22.18 30.76
N ARG A 198 -16.51 -22.81 29.60
CA ARG A 198 -15.84 -24.13 29.50
C ARG A 198 -14.34 -24.05 29.81
N LEU A 199 -13.66 -22.98 29.40
CA LEU A 199 -12.27 -22.73 29.79
C LEU A 199 -12.16 -22.57 31.31
N ALA A 200 -13.13 -21.91 31.97
CA ALA A 200 -13.17 -21.81 33.42
C ALA A 200 -13.46 -23.15 34.13
N GLU A 201 -14.29 -24.02 33.55
CA GLU A 201 -14.65 -25.35 34.08
C GLU A 201 -13.50 -26.38 34.01
N LEU A 202 -12.52 -26.18 33.12
CA LEU A 202 -11.36 -27.06 32.95
C LEU A 202 -10.17 -26.71 33.87
N LEU A 203 -10.24 -25.55 34.52
CA LEU A 203 -9.23 -25.09 35.46
C LEU A 203 -9.50 -25.69 36.85
N PRO A 204 -8.45 -25.98 37.64
CA PRO A 204 -8.63 -26.52 38.98
C PRO A 204 -9.41 -25.55 39.88
N VAL A 205 -10.21 -26.10 40.79
CA VAL A 205 -11.05 -25.32 41.71
C VAL A 205 -10.18 -24.37 42.53
N GLY A 206 -10.48 -23.06 42.47
CA GLY A 206 -9.66 -22.00 43.09
C GLY A 206 -8.80 -21.19 42.09
N SER A 207 -8.82 -21.53 40.81
CA SER A 207 -8.14 -20.77 39.74
C SER A 207 -8.89 -19.49 39.37
N ILE A 208 -8.15 -18.51 38.83
CA ILE A 208 -8.71 -17.21 38.39
C ILE A 208 -8.47 -17.05 36.90
N ILE A 209 -9.51 -16.65 36.17
CA ILE A 209 -9.46 -16.39 34.72
C ILE A 209 -10.07 -15.01 34.42
N GLY A 210 -9.47 -14.28 33.49
CA GLY A 210 -10.02 -13.02 33.01
C GLY A 210 -9.59 -12.66 31.59
N ARG A 211 -10.25 -11.66 31.02
CA ARG A 211 -10.11 -11.21 29.63
C ARG A 211 -9.45 -9.84 29.58
N VAL A 212 -8.39 -9.70 28.78
CA VAL A 212 -7.52 -8.51 28.78
C VAL A 212 -7.90 -7.52 27.69
N ASP A 213 -7.98 -8.03 26.47
CA ASP A 213 -8.50 -7.39 25.27
C ASP A 213 -9.09 -8.53 24.41
N GLY A 214 -9.83 -8.21 23.36
CA GLY A 214 -10.69 -9.14 22.61
C GLY A 214 -10.20 -10.58 22.42
N GLU A 215 -8.89 -10.81 22.23
CA GLU A 215 -8.23 -12.08 21.87
C GLU A 215 -7.31 -12.66 22.94
N ASP A 216 -7.08 -11.89 23.99
CA ASP A 216 -6.05 -12.17 25.00
C ASP A 216 -6.70 -12.46 26.35
N PHE A 217 -6.35 -13.63 26.88
CA PHE A 217 -6.81 -14.11 28.17
C PHE A 217 -5.65 -14.30 29.13
N VAL A 218 -5.93 -14.13 30.41
CA VAL A 218 -4.97 -14.36 31.49
C VAL A 218 -5.56 -15.35 32.49
N VAL A 219 -4.77 -16.36 32.85
CA VAL A 219 -5.15 -17.41 33.80
C VAL A 219 -4.10 -17.51 34.90
N VAL A 220 -4.56 -17.59 36.14
CA VAL A 220 -3.75 -17.78 37.35
C VAL A 220 -4.07 -19.15 37.94
N LEU A 221 -3.03 -19.98 38.10
CA LEU A 221 -3.10 -21.29 38.72
C LEU A 221 -2.31 -21.31 40.04
N PRO A 222 -2.99 -21.12 41.18
CA PRO A 222 -2.33 -21.11 42.49
C PRO A 222 -1.63 -22.44 42.78
N HIS A 223 -0.42 -22.39 43.37
CA HIS A 223 0.33 -23.56 43.86
C HIS A 223 0.50 -24.69 42.83
N THR A 224 0.71 -24.30 41.57
CA THR A 224 0.83 -25.22 40.44
C THR A 224 2.18 -25.00 39.76
N SER A 225 3.00 -26.06 39.65
CA SER A 225 4.32 -26.02 38.99
C SER A 225 4.22 -25.72 37.49
N VAL A 226 5.32 -25.31 36.85
CA VAL A 226 5.35 -24.99 35.41
C VAL A 226 4.98 -26.21 34.57
N GLU A 227 5.40 -27.40 34.96
CA GLU A 227 5.10 -28.65 34.24
C GLU A 227 3.62 -29.01 34.36
N ALA A 228 3.05 -28.85 35.56
CA ALA A 228 1.62 -29.04 35.77
C ALA A 228 0.81 -27.96 35.03
N ALA A 229 1.27 -26.71 35.04
CA ALA A 229 0.67 -25.61 34.32
C ALA A 229 0.79 -25.78 32.80
N TYR A 230 1.88 -26.36 32.30
CA TYR A 230 2.03 -26.76 30.90
C TYR A 230 1.03 -27.84 30.55
N ALA A 231 0.85 -28.86 31.41
CA ALA A 231 -0.18 -29.89 31.19
C ALA A 231 -1.63 -29.33 31.27
N HIS A 232 -1.88 -28.31 32.09
CA HIS A 232 -3.13 -27.55 32.07
C HIS A 232 -3.24 -26.70 30.80
N GLY A 233 -2.16 -26.07 30.37
CA GLY A 233 -2.05 -25.28 29.14
C GLY A 233 -2.25 -26.12 27.89
N GLU A 234 -1.75 -27.35 27.85
CA GLU A 234 -2.02 -28.34 26.79
C GLU A 234 -3.46 -28.80 26.81
N ARG A 235 -4.07 -28.94 27.99
CA ARG A 235 -5.51 -29.21 28.08
C ARG A 235 -6.37 -28.01 27.70
N LEU A 236 -5.91 -26.79 27.95
CA LEU A 236 -6.59 -25.56 27.52
C LEU A 236 -6.42 -25.37 26.02
N LEU A 237 -5.21 -25.52 25.47
CA LEU A 237 -4.95 -25.52 24.04
C LEU A 237 -5.63 -26.68 23.33
N GLY A 238 -5.72 -27.83 23.98
CA GLY A 238 -6.45 -29.01 23.53
C GLY A 238 -7.94 -28.73 23.53
N ALA A 239 -8.51 -28.21 24.61
CA ALA A 239 -9.92 -27.81 24.66
C ALA A 239 -10.24 -26.65 23.72
N LEU A 240 -9.28 -25.76 23.44
CA LEU A 240 -9.37 -24.73 22.42
C LEU A 240 -9.27 -25.35 21.02
N ALA A 241 -8.39 -26.32 20.82
CA ALA A 241 -8.33 -27.06 19.58
C ALA A 241 -9.63 -27.84 19.34
N ASP A 242 -10.22 -28.37 20.42
CA ASP A 242 -11.52 -29.03 20.45
C ASP A 242 -12.67 -28.02 20.28
N TYR A 243 -12.42 -26.74 20.55
CA TYR A 243 -13.25 -25.66 20.05
C TYR A 243 -12.92 -25.45 18.60
N THR A 244 -13.53 -26.30 17.81
CA THR A 244 -13.62 -26.11 16.39
C THR A 244 -14.66 -25.03 16.14
N TYR A 245 -14.21 -23.97 15.48
CA TYR A 245 -15.09 -22.97 14.94
C TYR A 245 -15.05 -23.22 13.44
N ASP A 246 -16.18 -23.67 12.93
CA ASP A 246 -16.25 -24.12 11.57
C ASP A 246 -16.26 -22.90 10.63
N VAL A 247 -15.19 -22.61 9.88
CA VAL A 247 -15.10 -21.37 9.08
C VAL A 247 -15.29 -21.68 7.63
N ALA A 248 -16.57 -21.64 7.25
CA ALA A 248 -17.06 -22.32 6.08
C ALA A 248 -16.63 -23.78 6.19
N GLY A 249 -17.51 -24.67 6.59
CA GLY A 249 -17.38 -26.14 6.63
C GLY A 249 -16.02 -26.85 6.60
N ASN A 250 -14.96 -26.28 7.13
CA ASN A 250 -13.77 -26.92 7.59
C ASN A 250 -13.76 -26.55 9.07
N GLU A 251 -13.89 -27.56 9.93
CA GLU A 251 -13.70 -27.36 11.36
C GLU A 251 -12.27 -26.86 11.58
N PHE A 252 -12.16 -25.54 11.73
CA PHE A 252 -10.92 -24.93 12.14
C PHE A 252 -10.90 -25.02 13.65
N ALA A 253 -10.05 -25.90 14.16
CA ALA A 253 -9.67 -25.90 15.56
C ALA A 253 -9.17 -24.49 15.95
N LEU A 254 -9.68 -23.89 17.02
CA LEU A 254 -9.07 -22.67 17.56
C LEU A 254 -7.62 -23.00 17.84
N SER A 255 -6.73 -22.13 17.39
CA SER A 255 -5.31 -22.26 17.68
C SER A 255 -4.91 -21.17 18.63
N GLY A 256 -4.69 -21.55 19.88
CA GLY A 256 -4.06 -20.66 20.83
C GLY A 256 -2.55 -20.72 20.67
N CYS A 257 -1.87 -19.64 21.01
CA CYS A 257 -0.53 -19.75 21.52
C CYS A 257 -0.60 -19.42 23.01
N ILE A 258 0.18 -20.14 23.82
CA ILE A 258 0.27 -19.86 25.25
C ILE A 258 1.72 -19.52 25.57
N GLY A 259 1.91 -18.38 26.20
CA GLY A 259 3.13 -18.09 26.93
C GLY A 259 2.91 -18.45 28.39
N ILE A 260 3.77 -19.30 28.94
CA ILE A 260 3.69 -19.71 30.34
C ILE A 260 4.92 -19.20 31.08
N SER A 261 4.69 -18.66 32.27
CA SER A 261 5.73 -18.39 33.24
C SER A 261 5.25 -18.70 34.66
N ALA A 262 6.17 -18.88 35.61
CA ALA A 262 5.82 -19.10 37.01
C ALA A 262 6.65 -18.22 37.95
N GLY A 263 6.08 -17.94 39.13
CA GLY A 263 6.73 -17.17 40.18
C GLY A 263 5.92 -17.17 41.48
N TYR A 264 6.43 -16.48 42.50
CA TYR A 264 5.86 -16.52 43.85
C TYR A 264 5.84 -15.15 44.58
N GLU A 265 6.41 -14.08 43.99
CA GLU A 265 6.59 -12.80 44.69
C GLU A 265 6.16 -11.54 43.92
N ASP A 266 6.10 -11.57 42.57
CA ASP A 266 5.87 -10.37 41.74
C ASP A 266 4.89 -10.65 40.60
N ALA A 267 3.64 -10.21 40.78
CA ALA A 267 2.55 -10.45 39.85
C ALA A 267 2.77 -9.79 38.48
N ASP A 268 3.29 -8.56 38.45
CA ASP A 268 3.54 -7.82 37.20
C ASP A 268 4.62 -8.49 36.37
N ARG A 269 5.74 -8.85 37.02
CA ARG A 269 6.86 -9.51 36.33
C ARG A 269 6.47 -10.87 35.78
N VAL A 270 5.69 -11.67 36.52
CA VAL A 270 5.25 -13.00 36.09
C VAL A 270 4.24 -12.89 34.93
N ILE A 271 3.32 -11.92 34.95
CA ILE A 271 2.41 -11.67 33.81
C ILE A 271 3.17 -11.17 32.57
N MET A 272 4.17 -10.30 32.75
CA MET A 272 4.98 -9.77 31.65
C MET A 272 5.83 -10.86 30.99
N ASN A 273 6.51 -11.70 31.77
CA ASN A 273 7.31 -12.81 31.25
C ASN A 273 6.46 -13.81 30.44
N ALA A 274 5.26 -14.13 30.94
CA ALA A 274 4.31 -14.96 30.20
C ALA A 274 3.85 -14.28 28.88
N SER A 275 3.79 -12.95 28.84
CA SER A 275 3.42 -12.20 27.63
C SER A 275 4.56 -12.17 26.60
N THR A 276 5.82 -12.12 27.04
CA THR A 276 6.99 -12.21 26.17
C THR A 276 7.09 -13.59 25.53
N ALA A 277 6.97 -14.66 26.32
CA ALA A 277 6.93 -16.02 25.79
C ALA A 277 5.77 -16.24 24.82
N LEU A 278 4.63 -15.59 25.05
CA LEU A 278 3.51 -15.61 24.14
C LEU A 278 3.83 -14.95 22.79
N LEU A 279 4.57 -13.84 22.78
CA LEU A 279 5.00 -13.17 21.55
C LEU A 279 5.90 -14.09 20.70
N GLU A 280 6.83 -14.79 21.35
CA GLU A 280 7.69 -15.79 20.70
C GLU A 280 6.88 -16.98 20.17
N ALA A 281 5.92 -17.48 20.97
CA ALA A 281 5.02 -18.53 20.53
C ALA A 281 4.21 -18.13 19.29
N ARG A 282 3.83 -16.86 19.17
CA ARG A 282 3.12 -16.31 18.00
C ARG A 282 4.00 -16.19 16.76
N GLN A 283 5.29 -15.89 16.93
CA GLN A 283 6.25 -15.85 15.83
C GLN A 283 6.66 -17.26 15.36
N ALA A 284 6.73 -18.22 16.29
CA ALA A 284 7.15 -19.59 16.02
C ALA A 284 6.08 -20.45 15.31
N GLY A 285 4.78 -20.16 15.50
CA GLY A 285 3.71 -20.90 14.82
C GLY A 285 2.35 -20.84 15.50
N LYS A 286 1.46 -21.77 15.15
CA LYS A 286 0.12 -21.93 15.75
C LYS A 286 0.10 -23.16 16.66
N GLN A 287 -0.70 -23.15 17.73
CA GLN A 287 -0.76 -24.25 18.71
C GLN A 287 0.57 -24.51 19.41
N VAL A 288 1.33 -23.43 19.66
CA VAL A 288 2.62 -23.50 20.30
C VAL A 288 2.50 -22.95 21.71
N ILE A 289 2.94 -23.74 22.68
CA ILE A 289 3.23 -23.24 24.01
C ILE A 289 4.71 -22.91 24.04
N ARG A 290 5.05 -21.66 24.34
CA ARG A 290 6.42 -21.31 24.70
C ARG A 290 6.47 -21.05 26.19
N LEU A 291 7.42 -21.73 26.81
CA LEU A 291 7.84 -21.39 28.16
C LEU A 291 8.79 -20.21 28.02
N TYR A 292 8.65 -19.25 28.93
CA TYR A 292 9.66 -18.21 29.04
C TYR A 292 10.97 -18.84 29.51
N GLU A 293 11.90 -19.07 28.59
CA GLU A 293 13.25 -19.54 28.87
C GLU A 293 14.19 -18.33 28.90
N LYS A 294 14.85 -18.14 30.04
CA LYS A 294 15.68 -16.99 30.34
C LYS A 294 16.98 -17.03 29.51
N ASP A 295 17.42 -15.88 28.98
CA ASP A 295 18.85 -15.44 28.88
C ASP A 295 19.42 -14.95 27.52
N ASP A 296 18.84 -13.91 26.89
CA ASP A 296 19.63 -13.04 25.94
C ASP A 296 19.20 -11.55 25.96
N TYR A 297 17.95 -11.25 26.34
CA TYR A 297 17.41 -9.89 26.29
C TYR A 297 17.94 -8.92 27.36
N VAL A 298 18.41 -9.43 28.51
CA VAL A 298 18.86 -8.60 29.64
C VAL A 298 20.25 -8.00 29.38
N GLN A 299 21.11 -8.70 28.66
CA GLN A 299 22.46 -8.22 28.38
C GLN A 299 22.44 -7.02 27.41
N HIS A 300 21.55 -7.05 26.41
CA HIS A 300 21.40 -5.96 25.44
C HIS A 300 20.92 -4.65 26.10
N TYR A 301 20.01 -4.72 27.07
CA TYR A 301 19.56 -3.53 27.82
C TYR A 301 20.66 -2.98 28.74
N ILE A 302 21.49 -3.84 29.34
CA ILE A 302 22.63 -3.41 30.16
C ILE A 302 23.67 -2.71 29.27
N ASP A 303 23.92 -3.21 28.07
CA ASP A 303 24.86 -2.62 27.12
C ASP A 303 24.35 -1.26 26.61
N GLU A 304 23.05 -1.12 26.28
CA GLU A 304 22.44 0.18 25.90
C GLU A 304 22.53 1.21 27.04
N MET A 305 22.17 0.84 28.27
CA MET A 305 22.27 1.74 29.43
C MET A 305 23.72 2.15 29.74
N THR A 306 24.67 1.24 29.52
CA THR A 306 26.10 1.52 29.72
C THR A 306 26.59 2.54 28.70
N ILE A 307 26.23 2.35 27.41
CA ILE A 307 26.59 3.28 26.35
C ILE A 307 25.95 4.65 26.57
N GLU A 308 24.66 4.71 26.93
CA GLU A 308 23.98 5.97 27.25
C GLU A 308 24.68 6.73 28.39
N THR A 309 25.03 6.02 29.47
CA THR A 309 25.72 6.61 30.62
C THR A 309 27.10 7.16 30.24
N GLU A 310 27.86 6.42 29.44
CA GLU A 310 29.18 6.86 28.97
C GLU A 310 29.07 7.99 27.94
N LEU A 311 28.00 8.05 27.13
CA LEU A 311 27.79 9.10 26.14
C LEU A 311 27.64 10.48 26.79
N VAL A 312 26.90 10.56 27.90
CA VAL A 312 26.77 11.78 28.71
C VAL A 312 28.13 12.22 29.29
N LYS A 313 28.98 11.27 29.68
CA LYS A 313 30.33 11.58 30.18
C LYS A 313 31.26 12.02 29.06
N GLY A 314 31.22 11.34 27.92
CA GLY A 314 32.05 11.61 26.75
C GLY A 314 31.82 13.00 26.17
N LEU A 315 30.55 13.45 26.14
CA LEU A 315 30.19 14.80 25.69
C LEU A 315 30.84 15.89 26.58
N LYS A 316 31.00 15.63 27.88
CA LYS A 316 31.67 16.55 28.82
C LYS A 316 33.19 16.42 28.82
N ALA A 317 33.71 15.26 28.44
CA ALA A 317 35.12 14.93 28.47
C ALA A 317 35.86 15.18 27.15
N ASN A 318 35.20 15.77 26.14
CA ASN A 318 35.73 15.98 24.78
C ASN A 318 36.22 14.68 24.11
N GLU A 319 35.48 13.58 24.29
CA GLU A 319 35.80 12.28 23.69
C GLU A 319 35.33 12.13 22.23
N PHE A 320 34.61 13.13 21.73
CA PHE A 320 34.12 13.21 20.36
C PHE A 320 35.11 13.95 19.47
N SER A 321 35.24 13.48 18.23
CA SER A 321 36.10 14.08 17.21
C SER A 321 35.44 14.04 15.85
N MET A 322 35.83 14.94 14.96
CA MET A 322 35.35 14.99 13.58
C MET A 322 36.40 14.44 12.63
N VAL A 323 35.95 13.60 11.70
CA VAL A 323 36.69 13.21 10.50
C VAL A 323 35.88 13.64 9.29
N TYR A 324 36.56 13.90 8.18
CA TYR A 324 35.96 14.41 6.96
C TYR A 324 36.25 13.46 5.82
N GLN A 325 35.23 13.12 5.04
CA GLN A 325 35.39 12.28 3.85
C GLN A 325 35.22 13.13 2.58
N PRO A 326 36.19 13.12 1.65
CA PRO A 326 36.07 13.79 0.36
C PRO A 326 34.97 13.18 -0.52
N ARG A 327 34.17 14.06 -1.15
CA ARG A 327 33.23 13.79 -2.24
C ARG A 327 33.77 14.45 -3.51
N VAL A 328 33.92 13.70 -4.60
CA VAL A 328 34.56 14.20 -5.83
C VAL A 328 33.52 14.35 -6.94
N SER A 329 33.50 15.50 -7.61
CA SER A 329 32.63 15.70 -8.78
C SER A 329 33.15 14.95 -10.00
N CYS A 330 32.25 14.22 -10.66
CA CYS A 330 32.54 13.54 -11.92
C CYS A 330 32.83 14.54 -13.06
N HIS A 331 32.24 15.75 -12.99
CA HIS A 331 32.28 16.71 -14.10
C HIS A 331 33.59 17.46 -14.20
N ASP A 332 34.05 18.03 -13.08
CA ASP A 332 35.19 18.95 -13.04
C ASP A 332 36.26 18.59 -11.99
N GLY A 333 36.02 17.52 -11.22
CA GLY A 333 36.93 17.08 -10.15
C GLY A 333 36.90 17.96 -8.91
N THR A 334 35.91 18.86 -8.78
CA THR A 334 35.72 19.64 -7.54
C THR A 334 35.50 18.71 -6.35
N ILE A 335 36.08 19.08 -5.21
CA ILE A 335 36.05 18.26 -4.00
C ILE A 335 35.18 18.95 -2.95
N GLN A 336 34.15 18.25 -2.47
CA GLN A 336 33.33 18.61 -1.32
C GLN A 336 33.67 17.67 -0.15
N PHE A 337 33.12 17.91 1.04
CA PHE A 337 33.38 17.05 2.21
C PHE A 337 32.10 16.65 2.92
N GLU A 338 32.07 15.43 3.45
CA GLU A 338 31.08 15.00 4.45
C GLU A 338 31.75 14.96 5.83
N ALA A 339 31.13 15.60 6.82
CA ALA A 339 31.60 15.63 8.20
C ALA A 339 31.00 14.48 9.01
N LEU A 340 31.86 13.63 9.56
CA LEU A 340 31.50 12.40 10.24
C LEU A 340 32.02 12.41 11.68
N VAL A 341 31.11 12.22 12.64
CA VAL A 341 31.46 12.16 14.06
C VAL A 341 32.07 10.80 14.44
N ARG A 342 33.06 10.82 15.32
CA ARG A 342 33.71 9.63 15.89
C ARG A 342 33.77 9.77 17.41
N TRP A 343 33.45 8.67 18.11
CA TRP A 343 33.51 8.63 19.56
C TRP A 343 34.49 7.55 20.03
N ASN A 344 35.48 7.99 20.80
CA ASN A 344 36.43 7.11 21.45
C ASN A 344 36.29 7.26 22.97
N SER A 345 35.50 6.38 23.56
CA SER A 345 35.25 6.36 25.00
C SER A 345 36.48 5.86 25.75
N ALA A 346 36.85 6.54 26.83
CA ALA A 346 37.91 6.03 27.72
C ALA A 346 37.57 4.64 28.33
N THR A 347 36.28 4.33 28.48
CA THR A 347 35.77 3.10 29.09
C THR A 347 35.46 2.02 28.06
N LEU A 348 34.77 2.37 26.97
CA LEU A 348 34.27 1.43 25.95
C LEU A 348 35.18 1.30 24.73
N GLY A 349 36.20 2.16 24.60
CA GLY A 349 37.04 2.24 23.42
C GLY A 349 36.31 2.89 22.24
N ASN A 350 36.63 2.46 21.02
CA ASN A 350 36.01 3.00 19.81
C ASN A 350 34.58 2.47 19.64
N VAL A 351 33.59 3.35 19.74
CA VAL A 351 32.17 2.99 19.61
C VAL A 351 31.70 3.36 18.21
N SER A 352 31.01 2.43 17.52
CA SER A 352 30.51 2.66 16.16
C SER A 352 29.46 3.78 16.15
N PRO A 353 29.51 4.72 15.18
CA PRO A 353 28.48 5.74 14.97
C PRO A 353 27.06 5.17 14.90
N GLU A 354 26.84 4.08 14.16
CA GLU A 354 25.53 3.43 14.06
C GLU A 354 24.97 3.03 15.45
N THR A 355 25.84 2.57 16.35
CA THR A 355 25.45 2.13 17.70
C THR A 355 25.12 3.32 18.60
N PHE A 356 26.02 4.30 18.72
CA PHE A 356 25.81 5.38 19.69
C PHE A 356 24.82 6.44 19.20
N ILE A 357 24.67 6.66 17.90
CA ILE A 357 23.66 7.59 17.34
C ILE A 357 22.27 7.03 17.63
N THR A 358 22.03 5.74 17.38
CA THR A 358 20.75 5.08 17.70
C THR A 358 20.38 5.23 19.18
N ILE A 359 21.35 5.07 20.07
CA ILE A 359 21.15 5.23 21.52
C ILE A 359 20.92 6.70 21.89
N ALA A 360 21.65 7.63 21.26
CA ALA A 360 21.48 9.07 21.46
C ALA A 360 20.10 9.56 21.00
N GLU A 361 19.54 8.99 19.93
CA GLU A 361 18.18 9.30 19.47
C GLU A 361 17.12 8.83 20.47
N LYS A 362 17.24 7.60 20.98
CA LYS A 362 16.32 7.04 22.00
C LYS A 362 16.37 7.81 23.32
N SER A 363 17.56 8.30 23.70
CA SER A 363 17.81 9.01 24.97
C SER A 363 17.73 10.54 24.86
N LEU A 364 17.38 11.08 23.69
CA LEU A 364 17.34 12.52 23.36
C LEU A 364 18.69 13.25 23.49
N LEU A 365 19.80 12.54 23.70
CA LEU A 365 21.15 13.10 23.72
C LEU A 365 21.67 13.50 22.33
N ILE A 366 20.94 13.12 21.28
CA ILE A 366 21.27 13.49 19.89
C ILE A 366 21.29 15.01 19.69
N GLU A 367 20.49 15.78 20.44
CA GLU A 367 20.52 17.25 20.40
C GLU A 367 21.87 17.82 20.84
N ASP A 368 22.50 17.23 21.85
CA ASP A 368 23.82 17.66 22.34
C ASP A 368 24.92 17.27 21.35
N ILE A 369 24.82 16.09 20.73
CA ILE A 369 25.75 15.64 19.69
C ILE A 369 25.65 16.54 18.46
N THR A 370 24.44 16.84 17.97
CA THR A 370 24.24 17.72 16.81
C THR A 370 24.82 19.11 17.07
N ALA A 371 24.61 19.66 18.27
CA ALA A 371 25.21 20.94 18.65
C ALA A 371 26.75 20.88 18.66
N PHE A 372 27.33 19.80 19.21
CA PHE A 372 28.78 19.58 19.19
C PHE A 372 29.32 19.50 17.76
N VAL A 373 28.70 18.68 16.90
CA VAL A 373 29.12 18.48 15.50
C VAL A 373 29.16 19.82 14.76
N ILE A 374 28.09 20.59 14.86
CA ILE A 374 27.97 21.86 14.14
C ILE A 374 28.96 22.90 14.65
N GLU A 375 29.11 23.03 15.97
CA GLU A 375 30.09 23.93 16.57
C GLU A 375 31.51 23.55 16.15
N ARG A 376 31.85 22.25 16.17
CA ARG A 376 33.18 21.78 15.80
C ARG A 376 33.46 21.96 14.31
N VAL A 377 32.51 21.67 13.43
CA VAL A 377 32.65 21.90 11.99
C VAL A 377 32.84 23.39 11.70
N CYS A 378 32.06 24.28 12.34
CA CYS A 378 32.24 25.73 12.19
C CYS A 378 33.65 26.18 12.62
N GLN A 379 34.16 25.65 13.74
CA GLN A 379 35.53 25.93 14.20
C GLN A 379 36.59 25.43 13.21
N ASP A 380 36.45 24.21 12.71
CA ASP A 380 37.40 23.62 11.77
C ASP A 380 37.47 24.43 10.46
N LEU A 381 36.33 24.97 9.98
CA LEU A 381 36.27 25.86 8.82
C LEU A 381 37.00 27.20 9.04
N ILE A 382 36.93 27.75 10.25
CA ILE A 382 37.62 28.99 10.63
C ILE A 382 39.12 28.74 10.84
N GLU A 383 39.49 27.61 11.45
CA GLU A 383 40.88 27.26 11.74
C GLU A 383 41.67 26.92 10.47
N ARG A 384 41.01 26.39 9.44
CA ARG A 384 41.63 25.90 8.19
C ARG A 384 40.91 26.41 6.93
N PRO A 385 40.82 27.74 6.70
CA PRO A 385 40.12 28.29 5.56
C PRO A 385 40.72 27.83 4.22
N GLU A 386 42.02 27.54 4.15
CA GLU A 386 42.68 27.03 2.95
C GLU A 386 42.15 25.67 2.47
N VAL A 387 41.67 24.83 3.40
CA VAL A 387 41.12 23.50 3.07
C VAL A 387 39.68 23.64 2.57
N PHE A 388 38.87 24.48 3.22
CA PHE A 388 37.42 24.56 2.98
C PHE A 388 36.98 25.73 2.07
N ALA A 389 37.87 26.64 1.69
CA ALA A 389 37.52 27.76 0.82
C ALA A 389 36.95 27.27 -0.52
N GLY A 390 35.74 27.70 -0.85
CA GLY A 390 35.04 27.31 -2.07
C GLY A 390 34.50 25.86 -2.07
N ARG A 391 34.61 25.14 -0.95
CA ARG A 391 34.11 23.78 -0.77
C ARG A 391 32.96 23.77 0.23
N ARG A 392 32.01 22.87 0.01
CA ARG A 392 30.83 22.60 0.82
C ARG A 392 31.13 21.47 1.79
N VAL A 393 30.48 21.54 2.95
CA VAL A 393 30.55 20.52 3.99
C VAL A 393 29.15 20.01 4.30
N ALA A 394 28.94 18.72 4.08
CA ALA A 394 27.72 18.03 4.40
C ALA A 394 27.70 17.56 5.86
N ILE A 395 26.55 17.72 6.51
CA ILE A 395 26.31 17.34 7.91
C ILE A 395 25.04 16.50 7.99
N ASN A 396 25.16 15.31 8.55
CA ASN A 396 24.05 14.41 8.81
C ASN A 396 23.13 14.93 9.93
N VAL A 397 21.82 14.89 9.70
CA VAL A 397 20.80 15.37 10.64
C VAL A 397 19.81 14.25 10.98
N SER A 398 19.66 13.98 12.29
CA SER A 398 18.74 12.97 12.79
C SER A 398 17.27 13.39 12.67
N PRO A 399 16.33 12.44 12.45
CA PRO A 399 14.89 12.70 12.46
C PRO A 399 14.38 13.37 13.74
N VAL A 400 14.99 13.09 14.90
CA VAL A 400 14.55 13.65 16.18
C VAL A 400 14.73 15.18 16.21
N VAL A 401 15.80 15.68 15.59
CA VAL A 401 16.20 17.09 15.60
C VAL A 401 15.80 17.85 14.34
N PHE A 402 15.30 17.15 13.30
CA PHE A 402 14.83 17.73 12.05
C PHE A 402 13.46 18.42 12.20
N LYS A 403 13.43 19.45 13.05
CA LYS A 403 12.26 20.28 13.34
C LYS A 403 12.65 21.74 13.26
N GLN A 404 11.79 22.56 12.66
CA GLN A 404 12.04 23.99 12.48
C GLN A 404 12.41 24.73 13.79
N SER A 405 11.82 24.33 14.93
CA SER A 405 12.10 24.93 16.24
C SER A 405 13.55 24.74 16.70
N TYR A 406 14.07 23.52 16.56
CA TYR A 406 15.45 23.19 16.93
C TYR A 406 16.44 23.73 15.90
N MET A 407 16.18 23.52 14.60
CA MET A 407 17.05 24.01 13.53
C MET A 407 17.23 25.53 13.58
N ARG A 408 16.23 26.30 14.02
CA ARG A 408 16.37 27.74 14.23
C ARG A 408 17.48 28.10 15.24
N ASN A 409 17.58 27.36 16.33
CA ASN A 409 18.61 27.60 17.35
C ASN A 409 19.98 27.24 16.80
N VAL A 410 20.08 26.11 16.10
CA VAL A 410 21.30 25.66 15.43
C VAL A 410 21.79 26.64 14.37
N LEU A 411 20.88 27.18 13.56
CA LEU A 411 21.21 28.17 12.53
C LEU A 411 21.82 29.46 13.10
N SER A 412 21.50 29.81 14.34
CA SER A 412 22.10 30.97 15.00
C SER A 412 23.61 30.80 15.24
N THR A 413 24.09 29.56 15.41
CA THR A 413 25.51 29.24 15.59
C THR A 413 26.32 29.56 14.33
N PHE A 414 25.83 29.16 13.15
CA PHE A 414 26.48 29.49 11.87
C PHE A 414 26.58 31.00 11.63
N ALA A 415 25.51 31.73 11.96
CA ALA A 415 25.46 33.18 11.82
C ALA A 415 26.43 33.91 12.77
N CYS A 416 26.60 33.43 14.00
CA CYS A 416 27.56 33.98 14.97
C CYS A 416 29.02 33.87 14.49
N HIS A 417 29.33 32.82 13.73
CA HIS A 417 30.66 32.55 13.16
C HIS A 417 30.91 33.26 11.81
N GLY A 418 29.89 33.94 11.26
CA GLY A 418 30.00 34.69 10.00
C GLY A 418 30.19 33.80 8.75
N LEU A 419 29.86 32.51 8.84
CA LEU A 419 29.99 31.56 7.76
C LEU A 419 28.79 31.66 6.80
N SER A 420 29.04 31.42 5.50
CA SER A 420 27.98 31.47 4.50
C SER A 420 27.13 30.19 4.56
N PRO A 421 25.79 30.27 4.65
CA PRO A 421 24.91 29.10 4.62
C PRO A 421 25.11 28.18 3.40
N HIS A 422 25.50 28.75 2.25
CA HIS A 422 25.72 28.02 1.00
C HIS A 422 26.95 27.09 1.04
N GLN A 423 27.78 27.18 2.08
CA GLN A 423 28.91 26.26 2.29
C GLN A 423 28.48 24.99 3.03
N PHE A 424 27.21 24.86 3.42
CA PHE A 424 26.71 23.73 4.17
C PHE A 424 25.60 23.00 3.44
N GLU A 425 25.65 21.68 3.53
CA GLU A 425 24.61 20.79 3.06
C GLU A 425 24.10 19.97 4.25
N PHE A 426 22.79 19.78 4.38
CA PHE A 426 22.22 18.88 5.37
C PHE A 426 21.78 17.59 4.70
N GLU A 427 22.26 16.48 5.24
CA GLU A 427 21.91 15.13 4.79
C GLU A 427 20.87 14.55 5.75
N ILE A 428 19.75 14.10 5.19
CA ILE A 428 18.62 13.54 5.94
C ILE A 428 18.17 12.23 5.30
N THR A 429 17.89 11.23 6.13
CA THR A 429 17.41 9.95 5.61
C THR A 429 16.03 10.08 4.99
N GLU A 430 15.76 9.28 3.96
CA GLU A 430 14.46 9.26 3.28
C GLU A 430 13.27 9.08 4.25
N HIS A 431 13.41 8.18 5.22
CA HIS A 431 12.39 7.91 6.23
C HIS A 431 12.07 9.14 7.10
N THR A 432 13.05 10.01 7.38
CA THR A 432 12.85 11.24 8.16
C THR A 432 11.84 12.17 7.49
N LEU A 433 11.93 12.31 6.17
CA LEU A 433 10.99 13.13 5.40
C LEU A 433 9.59 12.50 5.31
N MET A 434 9.52 11.16 5.31
CA MET A 434 8.27 10.43 5.06
C MET A 434 7.43 10.18 6.32
N GLN A 435 8.02 10.24 7.53
CA GLN A 435 7.28 10.08 8.78
C GLN A 435 6.24 11.20 9.00
N GLU A 436 6.64 12.46 8.82
CA GLU A 436 5.79 13.63 8.98
C GLU A 436 5.98 14.61 7.79
N PRO A 437 5.42 14.32 6.60
CA PRO A 437 5.78 15.02 5.36
C PRO A 437 5.47 16.52 5.39
N LEU A 438 4.39 16.95 6.06
CA LEU A 438 4.07 18.38 6.19
C LEU A 438 5.10 19.14 7.04
N VAL A 439 5.60 18.53 8.11
CA VAL A 439 6.64 19.11 8.98
C VAL A 439 7.99 19.10 8.26
N GLY A 440 8.26 18.05 7.48
CA GLY A 440 9.42 17.95 6.60
C GLY A 440 9.46 19.10 5.58
N ILE A 441 8.36 19.33 4.85
CA ILE A 441 8.26 20.42 3.85
C ILE A 441 8.53 21.77 4.51
N GLN A 442 7.89 22.06 5.64
CA GLN A 442 8.09 23.34 6.36
C GLN A 442 9.54 23.54 6.83
N THR A 443 10.20 22.46 7.25
CA THR A 443 11.60 22.51 7.72
C THR A 443 12.56 22.68 6.54
N VAL A 444 12.33 21.95 5.43
CA VAL A 444 13.06 22.08 4.16
C VAL A 444 12.96 23.50 3.62
N ASP A 445 11.75 24.02 3.44
CA ASP A 445 11.50 25.38 2.94
C ASP A 445 12.20 26.44 3.81
N TYR A 446 12.17 26.25 5.13
CA TYR A 446 12.83 27.16 6.07
C TYR A 446 14.35 27.17 5.92
N LEU A 447 14.98 26.00 5.79
CA LEU A 447 16.43 25.87 5.62
C LEU A 447 16.88 26.39 4.24
N LYS A 448 16.12 26.09 3.18
CA LYS A 448 16.35 26.59 1.81
C LYS A 448 16.24 28.11 1.74
N ALA A 449 15.24 28.69 2.40
CA ALA A 449 15.10 30.15 2.51
C ALA A 449 16.27 30.83 3.24
N LYS A 450 17.08 30.08 4.00
CA LYS A 450 18.31 30.56 4.65
C LYS A 450 19.57 30.31 3.82
N GLY A 451 19.46 29.61 2.70
CA GLY A 451 20.56 29.35 1.76
C GLY A 451 21.32 28.04 2.01
N PHE A 452 20.78 27.13 2.83
CA PHE A 452 21.35 25.78 3.00
C PHE A 452 20.89 24.86 1.88
N ARG A 453 21.73 23.90 1.50
CA ARG A 453 21.32 22.80 0.62
C ARG A 453 20.84 21.61 1.42
N ILE A 454 19.97 20.81 0.83
CA ILE A 454 19.40 19.62 1.47
C ILE A 454 19.50 18.44 0.53
N LEU A 455 20.14 17.37 1.00
CA LEU A 455 20.27 16.12 0.27
C LEU A 455 19.56 15.00 1.03
N ILE A 456 18.97 14.07 0.28
CA ILE A 456 18.42 12.84 0.86
C ILE A 456 19.51 11.79 0.89
N ASP A 457 19.67 11.16 2.05
CA ASP A 457 20.59 10.06 2.31
C ASP A 457 19.87 8.69 2.28
N ASP A 458 20.63 7.63 2.04
CA ASP A 458 20.17 6.23 1.93
C ASP A 458 19.01 6.00 0.94
N PHE A 459 19.02 6.70 -0.20
CA PHE A 459 17.90 6.65 -1.15
C PHE A 459 17.77 5.26 -1.81
N GLY A 460 16.57 4.66 -1.71
CA GLY A 460 16.23 3.38 -2.34
C GLY A 460 16.25 2.15 -1.41
N VAL A 461 16.66 2.32 -0.14
CA VAL A 461 16.63 1.24 0.86
C VAL A 461 15.23 1.09 1.49
N SER A 462 14.41 2.14 1.45
CA SER A 462 13.04 2.16 1.99
C SER A 462 11.98 2.33 0.89
N TYR A 463 10.73 1.92 1.15
CA TYR A 463 9.64 2.02 0.14
C TYR A 463 9.23 3.49 -0.07
N SER A 464 9.89 4.16 -1.03
CA SER A 464 9.63 5.56 -1.34
C SER A 464 8.27 5.79 -1.99
N SER A 465 7.46 6.64 -1.37
CA SER A 465 6.34 7.28 -2.08
C SER A 465 6.88 8.43 -2.92
N LEU A 466 7.27 8.17 -4.17
CA LEU A 466 7.76 9.16 -5.16
C LEU A 466 6.91 10.44 -5.25
N ASN A 467 5.63 10.34 -4.87
CA ASN A 467 4.69 11.45 -4.83
C ASN A 467 5.09 12.57 -3.83
N TYR A 468 5.81 12.25 -2.75
CA TYR A 468 6.27 13.24 -1.77
C TYR A 468 7.62 13.85 -2.15
N LEU A 469 8.50 13.11 -2.84
CA LEU A 469 9.79 13.62 -3.29
C LEU A 469 9.64 14.89 -4.14
N LYS A 470 8.60 14.95 -4.97
CA LYS A 470 8.25 16.12 -5.81
C LYS A 470 7.80 17.35 -5.01
N LEU A 471 7.36 17.17 -3.76
CA LEU A 471 6.88 18.26 -2.91
C LEU A 471 8.00 18.92 -2.10
N PHE A 472 9.14 18.25 -1.92
CA PHE A 472 10.28 18.80 -1.20
C PHE A 472 11.20 19.57 -2.15
N ASP A 473 11.55 20.81 -1.80
CA ASP A 473 12.58 21.60 -2.49
C ASP A 473 13.98 21.15 -2.05
N ILE A 474 14.39 19.97 -2.50
CA ILE A 474 15.71 19.36 -2.21
C ILE A 474 16.69 19.57 -3.35
N ASP A 475 17.98 19.46 -3.05
CA ASP A 475 19.07 19.70 -4.01
C ASP A 475 19.61 18.42 -4.64
N GLY A 476 19.50 17.28 -3.95
CA GLY A 476 20.08 16.04 -4.44
C GLY A 476 19.73 14.81 -3.63
N ILE A 477 20.18 13.66 -4.12
CA ILE A 477 20.03 12.34 -3.51
C ILE A 477 21.37 11.60 -3.45
N LYS A 478 21.59 10.82 -2.40
CA LYS A 478 22.72 9.91 -2.24
C LYS A 478 22.23 8.47 -2.41
N ILE A 479 22.87 7.75 -3.32
CA ILE A 479 22.60 6.33 -3.59
C ILE A 479 23.39 5.50 -2.59
N ASP A 480 22.69 4.67 -1.82
CA ASP A 480 23.30 3.83 -0.78
C ASP A 480 24.35 2.85 -1.32
N ARG A 481 25.37 2.60 -0.50
CA ARG A 481 26.51 1.73 -0.82
C ARG A 481 26.09 0.31 -1.19
N SER A 482 24.95 -0.18 -0.71
CA SER A 482 24.51 -1.55 -0.99
C SER A 482 24.26 -1.80 -2.48
N PHE A 483 23.84 -0.76 -3.22
CA PHE A 483 23.66 -0.81 -4.67
C PHE A 483 24.98 -0.66 -5.43
N ILE A 484 25.93 0.13 -4.93
CA ILE A 484 27.21 0.39 -5.61
C ILE A 484 28.19 -0.78 -5.45
N SER A 485 28.21 -1.43 -4.28
CA SER A 485 29.18 -2.47 -3.89
C SER A 485 29.17 -3.76 -4.75
N GLN A 486 28.20 -3.90 -5.65
CA GLN A 486 28.06 -5.06 -6.54
C GLN A 486 28.24 -4.73 -8.03
N LEU A 487 28.44 -3.46 -8.41
CA LEU A 487 28.49 -3.04 -9.82
C LEU A 487 29.68 -3.63 -10.61
N ASP A 488 30.75 -4.05 -9.94
CA ASP A 488 31.94 -4.66 -10.54
C ASP A 488 31.96 -6.20 -10.48
N LYS A 489 30.88 -6.83 -9.99
CA LYS A 489 30.76 -8.29 -9.88
C LYS A 489 29.98 -8.88 -11.07
N GLU A 490 30.25 -10.14 -11.42
CA GLU A 490 29.61 -10.84 -12.55
C GLU A 490 28.06 -10.89 -12.49
N ASN A 491 27.47 -10.71 -11.30
CA ASN A 491 26.01 -10.67 -11.09
C ASN A 491 25.42 -9.26 -10.88
N GLY A 492 26.22 -8.19 -11.00
CA GLY A 492 25.84 -6.80 -10.66
C GLY A 492 24.88 -6.08 -11.61
N LEU A 493 24.27 -6.79 -12.57
CA LEU A 493 23.37 -6.20 -13.58
C LEU A 493 22.06 -5.68 -12.98
N LYS A 494 21.56 -6.30 -11.91
CA LYS A 494 20.35 -5.83 -11.22
C LYS A 494 20.61 -4.48 -10.56
N GLU A 495 21.71 -4.40 -9.83
CA GLU A 495 22.17 -3.18 -9.17
C GLU A 495 22.47 -2.09 -10.20
N TYR A 496 23.08 -2.43 -11.34
CA TYR A 496 23.30 -1.49 -12.44
C TYR A 496 21.99 -0.88 -12.97
N GLU A 497 20.96 -1.68 -13.23
CA GLU A 497 19.66 -1.16 -13.70
C GLU A 497 18.92 -0.36 -12.61
N ILE A 498 19.04 -0.74 -11.34
CA ILE A 498 18.48 0.05 -10.22
C ILE A 498 19.17 1.42 -10.12
N VAL A 499 20.51 1.46 -10.13
CA VAL A 499 21.27 2.72 -10.09
C VAL A 499 20.93 3.58 -11.31
N LYS A 500 20.83 3.00 -12.49
CA LYS A 500 20.42 3.70 -13.72
C LYS A 500 19.01 4.28 -13.63
N LEU A 501 18.06 3.56 -13.03
CA LEU A 501 16.70 4.05 -12.79
C LEU A 501 16.69 5.21 -11.79
N ILE A 502 17.42 5.09 -10.67
CA ILE A 502 17.55 6.15 -9.67
C ILE A 502 18.16 7.42 -10.29
N VAL A 503 19.25 7.28 -11.05
CA VAL A 503 19.90 8.41 -11.73
C VAL A 503 18.94 9.05 -12.73
N SER A 504 18.28 8.27 -13.58
CA SER A 504 17.32 8.78 -14.56
C SER A 504 16.16 9.54 -13.91
N LEU A 505 15.63 9.02 -12.79
CA LEU A 505 14.59 9.68 -12.01
C LEU A 505 15.08 11.02 -11.44
N ALA A 506 16.24 11.03 -10.80
CA ALA A 506 16.80 12.23 -10.19
C ALA A 506 17.08 13.33 -11.23
N LYS A 507 17.64 12.96 -12.40
CA LYS A 507 17.86 13.90 -13.50
C LYS A 507 16.56 14.50 -14.03
N LYS A 508 15.47 13.72 -14.10
CA LYS A 508 14.15 14.24 -14.49
C LYS A 508 13.56 15.21 -13.47
N LEU A 509 13.97 15.11 -12.20
CA LEU A 509 13.56 15.97 -11.10
C LEU A 509 14.54 17.15 -10.85
N ASP A 510 15.55 17.32 -11.70
CA ASP A 510 16.62 18.33 -11.55
C ASP A 510 17.40 18.21 -10.23
N LEU A 511 17.61 16.96 -9.78
CA LEU A 511 18.33 16.64 -8.55
C LEU A 511 19.77 16.18 -8.84
N GLU A 512 20.73 16.63 -8.03
CA GLU A 512 22.08 16.11 -8.04
C GLU A 512 22.14 14.68 -7.49
N VAL A 513 22.99 13.84 -8.06
CA VAL A 513 23.13 12.43 -7.64
C VAL A 513 24.54 12.17 -7.17
N THR A 514 24.66 11.73 -5.91
CA THR A 514 25.91 11.24 -5.32
C THR A 514 25.86 9.73 -5.19
N ALA A 515 26.89 9.02 -5.65
CA ALA A 515 27.01 7.58 -5.44
C ALA A 515 27.95 7.26 -4.29
N GLU A 516 27.48 6.52 -3.29
CA GLU A 516 28.26 6.16 -2.11
C GLU A 516 28.88 4.77 -2.19
N GLY A 517 29.99 4.57 -1.47
CA GLY A 517 30.64 3.26 -1.39
C GLY A 517 31.37 2.87 -2.67
N VAL A 518 31.86 3.82 -3.46
CA VAL A 518 32.74 3.54 -4.62
C VAL A 518 34.12 3.11 -4.11
N GLU A 519 34.45 1.84 -4.29
CA GLU A 519 35.70 1.22 -3.81
C GLU A 519 36.69 0.89 -4.93
N THR A 520 36.22 0.74 -6.18
CA THR A 520 37.07 0.36 -7.32
C THR A 520 36.95 1.32 -8.51
N GLU A 521 37.99 1.36 -9.35
CA GLU A 521 38.00 2.18 -10.58
C GLU A 521 36.90 1.74 -11.56
N ALA A 522 36.60 0.44 -11.61
CA ALA A 522 35.53 -0.11 -12.44
C ALA A 522 34.15 0.43 -12.02
N GLN A 523 33.88 0.48 -10.70
CA GLN A 523 32.66 1.08 -10.16
C GLN A 523 32.57 2.57 -10.52
N TYR A 524 33.67 3.32 -10.39
CA TYR A 524 33.75 4.74 -10.79
C TYR A 524 33.34 4.94 -12.26
N HIS A 525 33.95 4.23 -13.21
CA HIS A 525 33.64 4.37 -14.64
C HIS A 525 32.20 3.96 -14.99
N VAL A 526 31.60 3.05 -14.23
CA VAL A 526 30.18 2.67 -14.39
C VAL A 526 29.26 3.81 -13.95
N VAL A 527 29.50 4.33 -12.74
CA VAL A 527 28.70 5.39 -12.12
C VAL A 527 28.82 6.72 -12.90
N GLU A 528 30.02 7.04 -13.39
CA GLU A 528 30.28 8.19 -14.28
C GLU A 528 29.50 8.06 -15.60
N ARG A 529 29.50 6.87 -16.23
CA ARG A 529 28.74 6.62 -17.47
C ARG A 529 27.23 6.68 -17.29
N LEU A 530 26.74 6.30 -16.12
CA LEU A 530 25.31 6.42 -15.77
C LEU A 530 24.88 7.87 -15.56
N GLY A 531 25.82 8.79 -15.36
CA GLY A 531 25.56 10.23 -15.24
C GLY A 531 25.40 10.73 -13.81
N CYS A 532 26.03 10.09 -12.82
CA CYS A 532 26.10 10.63 -11.46
C CYS A 532 26.99 11.88 -11.41
N ASP A 533 26.64 12.85 -10.56
CA ASP A 533 27.33 14.15 -10.47
C ASP A 533 28.53 14.10 -9.54
N GLU A 534 28.40 13.37 -8.44
CA GLU A 534 29.43 13.22 -7.42
C GLU A 534 29.59 11.74 -7.00
N VAL A 535 30.79 11.42 -6.52
CA VAL A 535 31.15 10.08 -6.05
C VAL A 535 31.85 10.15 -4.71
N GLN A 536 31.53 9.19 -3.84
CA GLN A 536 32.11 9.05 -2.52
C GLN A 536 32.47 7.59 -2.24
N GLY A 537 33.67 7.35 -1.72
CA GLY A 537 34.06 6.02 -1.30
C GLY A 537 35.57 5.84 -1.17
N PHE A 538 35.97 4.64 -0.77
CA PHE A 538 37.36 4.32 -0.44
C PHE A 538 38.30 4.29 -1.64
N PHE A 539 37.76 4.25 -2.87
CA PHE A 539 38.56 4.39 -4.09
C PHE A 539 39.33 5.72 -4.12
N PHE A 540 38.68 6.79 -3.63
CA PHE A 540 39.28 8.12 -3.53
C PHE A 540 39.94 8.31 -2.17
N SER A 541 39.17 8.21 -1.09
CA SER A 541 39.71 8.38 0.26
C SER A 541 38.77 7.82 1.33
N ARG A 542 39.39 7.34 2.42
CA ARG A 542 38.69 7.05 3.68
C ARG A 542 38.37 8.37 4.42
N PRO A 543 37.49 8.35 5.43
CA PRO A 543 37.33 9.49 6.33
C PRO A 543 38.65 9.82 7.05
N LEU A 544 39.07 11.08 7.02
CA LEU A 544 40.37 11.54 7.51
C LEU A 544 40.21 12.64 8.58
N PRO A 545 41.12 12.72 9.55
CA PRO A 545 41.16 13.85 10.47
C PRO A 545 41.58 15.14 9.75
N LEU A 546 41.19 16.30 10.30
CA LEU A 546 41.49 17.63 9.74
C LEU A 546 42.97 17.85 9.40
N SER A 547 43.89 17.25 10.17
CA SER A 547 45.34 17.36 9.95
C SER A 547 45.83 16.74 8.65
N GLU A 548 45.10 15.77 8.09
CA GLU A 548 45.50 15.00 6.91
C GLU A 548 44.80 15.45 5.62
N LEU A 549 43.78 16.31 5.71
CA LEU A 549 42.96 16.72 4.57
C LEU A 549 43.73 17.44 3.47
N GLN A 550 44.67 18.33 3.81
CA GLN A 550 45.43 19.06 2.80
C GLN A 550 46.25 18.13 1.90
N THR A 551 46.93 17.15 2.51
CA THR A 551 47.72 16.15 1.77
C THR A 551 46.83 15.25 0.91
N ALA A 552 45.64 14.91 1.41
CA ALA A 552 44.67 14.13 0.66
C ALA A 552 44.12 14.90 -0.55
N LEU A 553 43.84 16.20 -0.40
CA LEU A 553 43.39 17.07 -1.51
C LEU A 553 44.41 17.08 -2.66
N ASP A 554 45.69 17.30 -2.36
CA ASP A 554 46.74 17.32 -3.37
C ASP A 554 46.83 15.98 -4.13
N THR A 555 46.63 14.86 -3.42
CA THR A 555 46.64 13.50 -3.98
C THR A 555 45.43 13.24 -4.87
N LEU A 556 44.24 13.68 -4.44
CA LEU A 556 42.98 13.51 -5.18
C LEU A 556 42.97 14.31 -6.48
N GLU A 557 43.46 15.54 -6.47
CA GLU A 557 43.58 16.36 -7.68
C GLU A 557 44.48 15.70 -8.72
N HIS A 558 45.57 15.05 -8.28
CA HIS A 558 46.47 14.29 -9.17
C HIS A 558 45.82 13.02 -9.71
N GLN A 559 45.10 12.28 -8.86
CA GLN A 559 44.39 11.05 -9.23
C GLN A 559 43.27 11.32 -10.24
N TYR A 560 42.48 12.38 -10.06
CA TYR A 560 41.44 12.78 -11.01
C TYR A 560 42.03 13.23 -12.36
N ALA A 561 43.13 14.00 -12.34
CA ALA A 561 43.81 14.40 -13.58
C ALA A 561 44.31 13.21 -14.41
N ALA A 562 44.75 12.12 -13.75
CA ALA A 562 45.17 10.90 -14.42
C ALA A 562 44.00 10.16 -15.11
N LEU A 563 42.81 10.14 -14.50
CA LEU A 563 41.61 9.50 -15.06
C LEU A 563 41.14 10.19 -16.36
N ARG A 564 41.20 11.52 -16.45
CA ARG A 564 40.74 12.28 -17.63
C ARG A 564 41.60 12.09 -18.88
N HIS A 565 42.89 11.84 -18.74
CA HIS A 565 43.80 11.68 -19.89
C HIS A 565 43.54 10.40 -20.72
N GLY A 566 42.77 9.43 -20.20
CA GLY A 566 42.40 8.21 -20.93
C GLY A 566 41.22 8.35 -21.91
N LEU A 567 40.41 9.42 -21.84
CA LEU A 567 39.08 9.52 -22.48
C LEU A 567 39.06 10.18 -23.88
N SER A 568 40.14 10.85 -24.31
CA SER A 568 40.15 11.65 -25.56
C SER A 568 40.10 10.83 -26.87
N GLY A 569 40.07 9.49 -26.81
CA GLY A 569 40.06 8.62 -28.00
C GLY A 569 38.71 8.08 -28.45
N ARG A 570 37.60 8.29 -27.70
CA ARG A 570 36.35 7.53 -27.90
C ARG A 570 35.08 8.32 -28.23
N GLN A 571 35.12 9.65 -28.33
CA GLN A 571 33.90 10.48 -28.35
C GLN A 571 33.35 10.89 -29.74
N GLN A 572 33.71 10.22 -30.85
CA GLN A 572 33.38 10.72 -32.20
C GLN A 572 32.47 9.84 -33.09
N ALA A 573 31.68 8.92 -32.55
CA ALA A 573 30.75 8.14 -33.38
C ALA A 573 29.43 7.82 -32.68
N PHE A 574 28.43 8.71 -32.78
CA PHE A 574 27.02 8.32 -32.68
C PHE A 574 26.14 9.36 -33.42
N THR A 575 25.84 9.08 -34.69
CA THR A 575 24.74 9.73 -35.43
C THR A 575 23.94 8.66 -36.18
N SER A 576 22.64 8.63 -35.90
CA SER A 576 21.52 7.93 -36.59
C SER A 576 21.66 6.42 -36.85
N LEU A 577 21.02 5.60 -36.01
CA LEU A 577 20.67 4.21 -36.33
C LEU A 577 19.52 4.18 -37.35
N HIS A 578 19.65 3.38 -38.42
CA HIS A 578 18.60 3.14 -39.43
C HIS A 578 17.38 2.43 -38.82
N GLU A 579 16.15 2.79 -39.23
CA GLU A 579 14.88 2.25 -38.70
C GLU A 579 14.84 0.70 -38.61
N ASN A 580 15.42 -0.01 -39.58
CA ASN A 580 15.49 -1.48 -39.56
C ASN A 580 16.39 -2.03 -38.42
N GLU A 581 17.46 -1.33 -38.08
CA GLU A 581 18.33 -1.72 -36.96
C GLU A 581 17.64 -1.42 -35.62
N THR A 582 16.87 -0.33 -35.55
CA THR A 582 16.04 -0.01 -34.41
C THR A 582 14.99 -1.10 -34.15
N GLU A 583 14.27 -1.57 -35.17
CA GLU A 583 13.28 -2.65 -35.03
C GLU A 583 13.91 -4.01 -34.66
N ARG A 584 15.09 -4.31 -35.20
CA ARG A 584 15.85 -5.51 -34.82
C ARG A 584 16.28 -5.48 -33.36
N LEU A 585 16.79 -4.34 -32.88
CA LEU A 585 17.19 -4.16 -31.49
C LEU A 585 15.99 -4.23 -30.54
N LYS A 586 14.83 -3.67 -30.95
CA LYS A 586 13.56 -3.82 -30.22
C LYS A 586 13.16 -5.29 -30.10
N ALA A 587 13.28 -6.07 -31.18
CA ALA A 587 13.00 -7.51 -31.15
C ALA A 587 13.93 -8.26 -30.17
N ILE A 588 15.21 -7.89 -30.10
CA ILE A 588 16.17 -8.50 -29.15
C ILE A 588 15.82 -8.17 -27.70
N LEU A 589 15.44 -6.92 -27.42
CA LEU A 589 15.05 -6.49 -26.08
C LEU A 589 13.80 -7.21 -25.58
N ARG A 590 12.79 -7.38 -26.44
CA ARG A 590 11.55 -8.13 -26.11
C ARG A 590 11.81 -9.57 -25.68
N LEU A 591 12.80 -10.22 -26.28
CA LEU A 591 13.14 -11.60 -25.97
C LEU A 591 13.81 -11.77 -24.60
N GLU A 592 14.28 -10.69 -23.97
CA GLU A 592 14.95 -10.71 -22.65
C GLU A 592 16.04 -11.83 -22.61
N ILE A 593 16.74 -12.02 -23.74
CA ILE A 593 17.71 -13.11 -23.94
C ILE A 593 19.14 -12.65 -23.66
N LEU A 594 19.41 -11.35 -23.85
CA LEU A 594 20.69 -10.74 -23.49
C LEU A 594 20.92 -10.85 -21.98
N HIS A 595 22.15 -11.15 -21.56
CA HIS A 595 22.58 -11.26 -20.16
C HIS A 595 21.93 -12.40 -19.34
N SER A 596 21.14 -13.27 -19.97
CA SER A 596 20.69 -14.50 -19.31
C SER A 596 21.87 -15.47 -19.15
N PRO A 597 22.04 -16.15 -18.00
CA PRO A 597 23.16 -17.06 -17.79
C PRO A 597 23.19 -18.16 -18.87
N ARG A 598 24.30 -18.89 -18.98
CA ARG A 598 24.31 -20.09 -19.82
C ARG A 598 23.25 -21.06 -19.32
N GLU A 599 22.46 -21.59 -20.25
CA GLU A 599 21.36 -22.48 -19.92
C GLU A 599 21.58 -23.80 -20.65
N GLU A 600 21.48 -24.89 -19.89
CA GLU A 600 21.71 -26.27 -20.36
C GLU A 600 20.90 -26.63 -21.61
N ARG A 601 19.74 -26.00 -21.80
CA ARG A 601 18.91 -26.19 -23.01
C ARG A 601 19.59 -25.74 -24.30
N TYR A 602 20.28 -24.61 -24.31
CA TYR A 602 21.01 -24.12 -25.49
C TYR A 602 22.34 -24.85 -25.63
N ASP A 603 23.02 -25.16 -24.53
CA ASP A 603 24.27 -25.94 -24.52
C ASP A 603 24.06 -27.38 -25.01
N ARG A 604 22.86 -27.94 -24.81
CA ARG A 604 22.46 -29.21 -25.40
C ARG A 604 22.33 -29.12 -26.92
N ILE A 605 21.74 -28.03 -27.43
CA ILE A 605 21.60 -27.82 -28.87
C ILE A 605 22.97 -27.64 -29.51
N SER A 606 23.83 -26.75 -28.98
CA SER A 606 25.20 -26.54 -29.50
C SER A 606 26.02 -27.83 -29.54
N ARG A 607 25.93 -28.68 -28.50
CA ARG A 607 26.55 -30.03 -28.50
C ARG A 607 26.01 -30.93 -29.60
N LEU A 608 24.69 -30.96 -29.79
CA LEU A 608 24.06 -31.75 -30.85
C LEU A 608 24.50 -31.27 -32.23
N VAL A 609 24.59 -29.95 -32.46
CA VAL A 609 25.08 -29.39 -33.72
C VAL A 609 26.52 -29.81 -34.00
N GLY A 610 27.42 -29.65 -33.02
CA GLY A 610 28.83 -30.05 -33.15
C GLY A 610 28.99 -31.54 -33.48
N HIS A 611 28.29 -32.41 -32.74
CA HIS A 611 28.35 -33.85 -32.98
C HIS A 611 27.71 -34.29 -34.31
N THR A 612 26.63 -33.64 -34.75
CA THR A 612 25.90 -34.05 -35.97
C THR A 612 26.65 -33.64 -37.23
N LEU A 613 27.31 -32.47 -37.21
CA LEU A 613 28.07 -31.93 -38.34
C LEU A 613 29.57 -32.27 -38.28
N ASP A 614 30.00 -33.03 -37.27
CA ASP A 614 31.41 -33.37 -37.00
C ASP A 614 32.33 -32.13 -36.93
N MET A 615 31.85 -31.10 -36.23
CA MET A 615 32.52 -29.80 -36.08
C MET A 615 33.04 -29.62 -34.64
N PRO A 616 34.28 -29.13 -34.47
CA PRO A 616 34.88 -28.97 -33.14
C PRO A 616 34.22 -27.85 -32.33
N THR A 617 33.71 -26.81 -33.01
CA THR A 617 33.06 -25.68 -32.35
C THR A 617 31.69 -25.37 -32.96
N ALA A 618 30.69 -25.15 -32.10
CA ALA A 618 29.35 -24.70 -32.46
C ALA A 618 28.87 -23.61 -31.49
N LEU A 619 28.37 -22.50 -32.04
CA LEU A 619 28.07 -21.27 -31.31
C LEU A 619 26.65 -20.79 -31.61
N ILE A 620 25.92 -20.44 -30.56
CA ILE A 620 24.66 -19.70 -30.64
C ILE A 620 24.95 -18.28 -30.12
N SER A 621 24.76 -17.27 -30.95
CA SER A 621 25.11 -15.88 -30.61
C SER A 621 23.99 -14.90 -30.92
N ILE A 622 23.85 -13.85 -30.12
CA ILE A 622 22.92 -12.72 -30.31
C ILE A 622 23.74 -11.46 -30.57
N LEU A 623 23.35 -10.61 -31.52
CA LEU A 623 24.14 -9.46 -31.95
C LEU A 623 23.52 -8.12 -31.52
N THR A 624 24.24 -7.34 -30.70
CA THR A 624 23.90 -5.96 -30.30
C THR A 624 24.50 -4.94 -31.29
N PRO A 625 24.38 -3.61 -31.10
CA PRO A 625 25.00 -2.63 -32.00
C PRO A 625 26.53 -2.75 -32.08
N ASP A 626 27.15 -3.12 -30.97
CA ASP A 626 28.60 -3.05 -30.74
C ASP A 626 29.24 -4.42 -30.45
N GLN A 627 28.45 -5.42 -30.05
CA GLN A 627 28.96 -6.70 -29.56
C GLN A 627 28.22 -7.91 -30.15
N GLN A 628 28.96 -9.01 -30.30
CA GLN A 628 28.40 -10.35 -30.41
C GLN A 628 28.41 -10.98 -29.02
N TRP A 629 27.24 -11.39 -28.56
CA TRP A 629 27.06 -12.03 -27.27
C TRP A 629 26.81 -13.54 -27.45
N VAL A 630 27.67 -14.37 -26.86
CA VAL A 630 27.63 -15.83 -27.04
C VAL A 630 26.67 -16.44 -26.03
N LYS A 631 25.49 -16.87 -26.50
CA LYS A 631 24.46 -17.51 -25.67
C LYS A 631 24.85 -18.93 -25.28
N SER A 632 25.52 -19.66 -26.16
CA SER A 632 25.95 -21.03 -25.95
C SER A 632 27.14 -21.37 -26.84
N CYS A 633 28.03 -22.22 -26.33
CA CYS A 633 29.18 -22.71 -27.07
C CYS A 633 29.41 -24.19 -26.76
N HIS A 634 29.69 -24.96 -27.80
CA HIS A 634 30.33 -26.26 -27.73
C HIS A 634 31.72 -26.14 -28.35
N GLY A 635 32.77 -26.60 -27.67
CA GLY A 635 34.16 -26.46 -28.12
C GLY A 635 35.08 -25.96 -27.00
N GLU A 636 36.21 -25.35 -27.35
CA GLU A 636 37.10 -24.69 -26.38
C GLU A 636 36.40 -23.56 -25.60
N GLU A 637 37.01 -23.11 -24.51
CA GLU A 637 36.43 -22.10 -23.62
C GLU A 637 36.52 -20.70 -24.26
N ILE A 638 35.47 -20.35 -25.02
CA ILE A 638 35.37 -19.08 -25.76
C ILE A 638 34.86 -17.95 -24.85
N GLN A 639 35.40 -16.74 -25.04
CA GLN A 639 34.94 -15.53 -24.36
C GLN A 639 33.43 -15.29 -24.56
N PRO A 640 32.71 -14.76 -23.54
CA PRO A 640 31.27 -14.58 -23.59
C PRO A 640 30.82 -13.46 -24.55
N TYR A 641 31.72 -12.56 -24.95
CA TYR A 641 31.43 -11.48 -25.89
C TYR A 641 32.63 -11.17 -26.79
N PHE A 642 32.34 -10.68 -27.99
CA PHE A 642 33.31 -10.18 -28.96
C PHE A 642 32.85 -8.82 -29.49
N GLU A 643 33.78 -7.93 -29.88
CA GLU A 643 33.38 -6.71 -30.60
C GLU A 643 32.81 -7.09 -31.96
N ARG A 644 31.60 -6.61 -32.29
CA ARG A 644 30.83 -6.99 -33.48
C ARG A 644 31.61 -6.78 -34.78
N LYS A 645 32.48 -5.76 -34.83
CA LYS A 645 33.33 -5.44 -35.99
C LYS A 645 34.35 -6.53 -36.35
N TRP A 646 34.66 -7.43 -35.42
CA TRP A 646 35.66 -8.49 -35.60
C TRP A 646 35.06 -9.82 -36.07
N THR A 647 33.73 -9.96 -36.12
CA THR A 647 33.08 -11.26 -36.30
C THR A 647 32.40 -11.44 -37.66
N LEU A 648 32.40 -12.68 -38.17
CA LEU A 648 31.68 -13.04 -39.40
C LEU A 648 30.17 -13.14 -39.21
N CYS A 649 29.69 -13.14 -37.95
CA CYS A 649 28.28 -13.21 -37.63
C CYS A 649 27.51 -11.94 -38.03
N ASP A 650 28.19 -10.79 -38.05
CA ASP A 650 27.58 -9.52 -38.50
C ASP A 650 27.08 -9.60 -39.93
N ARG A 651 27.82 -10.28 -40.82
CA ARG A 651 27.44 -10.45 -42.23
C ARG A 651 26.16 -11.29 -42.36
N VAL A 652 26.05 -12.38 -41.60
CA VAL A 652 24.88 -13.27 -41.61
C VAL A 652 23.62 -12.54 -41.13
N VAL A 653 23.74 -11.74 -40.05
CA VAL A 653 22.61 -10.95 -39.52
C VAL A 653 22.21 -9.83 -40.48
N THR A 654 23.20 -9.11 -41.03
CA THR A 654 22.96 -7.97 -41.92
C THR A 654 22.39 -8.42 -43.27
N SER A 655 22.85 -9.54 -43.83
CA SER A 655 22.33 -10.07 -45.10
C SER A 655 21.05 -10.90 -44.95
N LYS A 656 20.71 -11.33 -43.72
CA LYS A 656 19.65 -12.31 -43.42
C LYS A 656 19.78 -13.59 -44.25
N SER A 657 21.00 -13.99 -44.58
CA SER A 657 21.28 -15.15 -45.44
C SER A 657 22.39 -16.00 -44.86
N ASN A 658 22.38 -17.29 -45.17
CA ASN A 658 23.43 -18.21 -44.77
C ASN A 658 24.78 -17.79 -45.37
N LEU A 659 25.86 -18.08 -44.65
CA LEU A 659 27.23 -17.80 -45.09
C LEU A 659 28.09 -19.04 -44.86
N VAL A 660 28.84 -19.45 -45.89
CA VAL A 660 29.87 -20.50 -45.80
C VAL A 660 31.16 -19.93 -46.35
N ILE A 661 32.24 -20.12 -45.61
CA ILE A 661 33.59 -19.81 -46.03
C ILE A 661 34.41 -21.08 -45.80
N GLU A 662 34.70 -21.79 -46.89
CA GLU A 662 35.40 -23.08 -46.86
C GLU A 662 36.86 -22.92 -46.42
N ASP A 663 37.47 -21.77 -46.72
CA ASP A 663 38.81 -21.36 -46.30
C ASP A 663 38.80 -19.88 -45.91
N VAL A 664 38.77 -19.60 -44.60
CA VAL A 664 38.70 -18.23 -44.06
C VAL A 664 40.01 -17.49 -44.27
N GLN A 665 41.15 -18.17 -44.11
CA GLN A 665 42.48 -17.57 -44.27
C GLN A 665 42.76 -17.14 -45.71
N ALA A 666 42.20 -17.84 -46.69
CA ALA A 666 42.33 -17.47 -48.11
C ALA A 666 41.34 -16.37 -48.55
N THR A 667 40.24 -16.19 -47.83
CA THR A 667 39.10 -15.37 -48.28
C THR A 667 39.00 -14.02 -47.55
N GLU A 668 39.41 -13.97 -46.28
CA GLU A 668 39.27 -12.79 -45.41
C GLU A 668 40.64 -12.20 -45.03
N MET A 669 40.68 -10.89 -44.74
CA MET A 669 41.89 -10.27 -44.19
C MET A 669 41.98 -10.59 -42.69
N THR A 670 42.84 -11.54 -42.33
CA THR A 670 42.98 -12.03 -40.95
C THR A 670 44.01 -11.26 -40.12
N GLU A 671 44.94 -10.51 -40.75
CA GLU A 671 45.98 -9.75 -40.05
C GLU A 671 45.40 -8.72 -39.06
N GLY A 672 45.61 -8.93 -37.76
CA GLY A 672 45.19 -8.02 -36.69
C GLY A 672 43.74 -8.19 -36.22
N ASN A 673 43.06 -9.26 -36.64
CA ASN A 673 41.74 -9.63 -36.15
C ASN A 673 41.82 -10.85 -35.20
N PRO A 674 41.72 -10.64 -33.87
CA PRO A 674 41.92 -11.70 -32.88
C PRO A 674 40.88 -12.84 -32.94
N VAL A 675 39.78 -12.67 -33.68
CA VAL A 675 38.73 -13.68 -33.84
C VAL A 675 38.93 -14.53 -35.10
N LEU A 676 39.63 -14.01 -36.12
CA LEU A 676 39.78 -14.68 -37.42
C LEU A 676 41.18 -15.27 -37.66
N GLU A 677 42.18 -14.91 -36.85
CA GLU A 677 43.57 -15.36 -37.03
C GLU A 677 43.73 -16.88 -36.99
N ASP A 678 42.98 -17.59 -36.14
CA ASP A 678 43.07 -19.05 -36.00
C ASP A 678 41.90 -19.80 -36.68
N LEU A 679 41.07 -19.10 -37.47
CA LEU A 679 39.86 -19.68 -38.08
C LEU A 679 40.17 -20.23 -39.48
N GLY A 680 39.94 -21.52 -39.71
CA GLY A 680 40.11 -22.16 -41.02
C GLY A 680 38.81 -22.30 -41.80
N PHE A 681 37.70 -22.51 -41.11
CA PHE A 681 36.37 -22.73 -41.70
C PHE A 681 35.27 -22.02 -40.89
N TYR A 682 34.27 -21.49 -41.60
CA TYR A 682 33.07 -20.89 -41.00
C TYR A 682 31.81 -21.25 -41.79
N ALA A 683 30.78 -21.75 -41.11
CA ALA A 683 29.42 -21.79 -41.65
C ALA A 683 28.42 -21.25 -40.62
N GLY A 684 27.57 -20.32 -41.04
CA GLY A 684 26.60 -19.67 -40.17
C GLY A 684 25.24 -19.46 -40.84
N VAL A 685 24.18 -19.61 -40.05
CA VAL A 685 22.78 -19.37 -40.44
C VAL A 685 22.16 -18.32 -39.52
N PRO A 686 21.25 -17.47 -40.04
CA PRO A 686 20.60 -16.44 -39.24
C PRO A 686 19.53 -17.04 -38.33
N LEU A 687 19.46 -16.55 -37.09
CA LEU A 687 18.34 -16.80 -36.18
C LEU A 687 17.26 -15.76 -36.48
N ILE A 688 16.21 -16.17 -37.21
CA ILE A 688 15.12 -15.29 -37.66
C ILE A 688 13.86 -15.57 -36.85
N THR A 689 13.34 -14.53 -36.18
CA THR A 689 12.07 -14.63 -35.44
C THR A 689 10.87 -14.76 -36.38
N SER A 690 9.73 -15.20 -35.86
CA SER A 690 8.43 -15.21 -36.57
C SER A 690 8.04 -13.85 -37.17
N ALA A 691 8.50 -12.75 -36.57
CA ALA A 691 8.34 -11.37 -37.07
C ALA A 691 9.32 -10.99 -38.20
N GLY A 692 10.24 -11.87 -38.61
CA GLY A 692 11.18 -11.65 -39.73
C GLY A 692 12.46 -10.89 -39.37
N HIS A 693 12.76 -10.75 -38.07
CA HIS A 693 13.97 -10.07 -37.59
C HIS A 693 15.11 -11.09 -37.36
N ALA A 694 16.29 -10.82 -37.93
CA ALA A 694 17.49 -11.62 -37.66
C ALA A 694 18.14 -11.12 -36.37
N ILE A 695 18.02 -11.88 -35.28
CA ILE A 695 18.48 -11.45 -33.94
C ILE A 695 19.90 -11.90 -33.63
N GLY A 696 20.40 -12.88 -34.35
CA GLY A 696 21.65 -13.56 -34.05
C GLY A 696 22.01 -14.63 -35.07
N THR A 697 22.95 -15.50 -34.72
CA THR A 697 23.46 -16.57 -35.58
C THR A 697 23.59 -17.89 -34.83
N LEU A 698 23.36 -18.99 -35.54
CA LEU A 698 23.91 -20.30 -35.21
C LEU A 698 25.05 -20.55 -36.19
N CYS A 699 26.27 -20.77 -35.69
CA CYS A 699 27.42 -21.04 -36.54
C CYS A 699 28.26 -22.21 -36.03
N VAL A 700 28.96 -22.85 -36.97
CA VAL A 700 29.96 -23.88 -36.72
C VAL A 700 31.30 -23.46 -37.30
N THR A 701 32.38 -23.80 -36.62
CA THR A 701 33.73 -23.36 -36.97
C THR A 701 34.76 -24.47 -36.78
N ASP A 702 35.85 -24.38 -37.54
CA ASP A 702 37.03 -25.23 -37.43
C ASP A 702 38.30 -24.41 -37.71
N GLU A 703 39.43 -24.82 -37.14
CA GLU A 703 40.77 -24.29 -37.40
C GLU A 703 41.30 -24.71 -38.78
N ILE A 704 40.76 -25.81 -39.33
CA ILE A 704 41.17 -26.35 -40.63
C ILE A 704 40.10 -26.04 -41.69
N PRO A 705 40.49 -25.64 -42.92
CA PRO A 705 39.54 -25.50 -44.04
C PRO A 705 38.74 -26.77 -44.30
N ARG A 706 37.44 -26.63 -44.56
CA ARG A 706 36.51 -27.74 -44.81
C ARG A 706 35.57 -27.45 -45.97
N THR A 707 35.21 -28.48 -46.72
CA THR A 707 34.08 -28.43 -47.66
C THR A 707 32.78 -28.64 -46.91
N PHE A 708 31.73 -27.87 -47.21
CA PHE A 708 30.44 -27.97 -46.52
C PHE A 708 29.31 -28.19 -47.52
N ASP A 709 28.63 -29.33 -47.42
CA ASP A 709 27.62 -29.75 -48.37
C ASP A 709 26.23 -29.16 -48.08
N GLU A 710 25.32 -29.22 -49.06
CA GLU A 710 23.95 -28.72 -48.92
C GLU A 710 23.18 -29.46 -47.80
N ALA A 711 23.49 -30.73 -47.54
CA ALA A 711 22.87 -31.51 -46.46
C ALA A 711 23.28 -31.00 -45.07
N GLY A 712 24.56 -30.65 -44.89
CA GLY A 712 25.06 -30.01 -43.68
C GLY A 712 24.44 -28.63 -43.46
N MET A 713 24.27 -27.84 -44.53
CA MET A 713 23.59 -26.55 -44.46
C MET A 713 22.12 -26.68 -44.06
N GLN A 714 21.39 -27.62 -44.67
CA GLN A 714 19.98 -27.87 -44.32
C GLN A 714 19.82 -28.28 -42.86
N THR A 715 20.74 -29.11 -42.36
CA THR A 715 20.77 -29.54 -40.96
C THR A 715 20.98 -28.34 -40.02
N LEU A 716 21.89 -27.44 -40.35
CA LEU A 716 22.16 -26.23 -39.57
C LEU A 716 20.95 -25.28 -39.55
N GLU A 717 20.25 -25.12 -40.67
CA GLU A 717 18.98 -24.38 -40.73
C GLU A 717 17.89 -24.98 -39.84
N ASP A 718 17.75 -26.31 -39.82
CA ASP A 718 16.74 -27.00 -39.00
C ASP A 718 17.02 -26.80 -37.50
N PHE A 719 18.29 -26.84 -37.08
CA PHE A 719 18.68 -26.48 -35.72
C PHE A 719 18.42 -25.01 -35.40
N ALA A 720 18.67 -24.08 -36.33
CA ALA A 720 18.36 -22.67 -36.14
C ALA A 720 16.86 -22.42 -35.93
N ARG A 721 15.99 -23.12 -36.69
CA ARG A 721 14.53 -23.08 -36.47
C ARG A 721 14.15 -23.61 -35.09
N TRP A 722 14.79 -24.68 -34.64
CA TRP A 722 14.54 -25.22 -33.29
C TRP A 722 14.97 -24.22 -32.20
N ILE A 723 16.12 -23.58 -32.34
CA ILE A 723 16.59 -22.55 -31.40
C ILE A 723 15.59 -21.39 -31.30
N ILE A 724 15.10 -20.90 -32.44
CA ILE A 724 14.08 -19.84 -32.46
C ILE A 724 12.80 -20.30 -31.78
N ALA A 725 12.32 -21.51 -32.05
CA ALA A 725 11.13 -22.04 -31.40
C ALA A 725 11.28 -22.14 -29.87
N GLU A 726 12.47 -22.51 -29.38
CA GLU A 726 12.77 -22.57 -27.94
C GLU A 726 12.82 -21.16 -27.30
N ILE A 727 13.40 -20.19 -28.02
CA ILE A 727 13.46 -18.78 -27.60
C ILE A 727 12.04 -18.19 -27.51
N GLU A 728 11.21 -18.35 -28.54
CA GLU A 728 9.84 -17.84 -28.59
C GLU A 728 8.92 -18.54 -27.56
N LEU A 729 9.09 -19.85 -27.33
CA LEU A 729 8.35 -20.56 -26.29
C LEU A 729 8.67 -20.02 -24.88
N THR A 730 9.91 -19.59 -24.66
CA THR A 730 10.34 -18.98 -23.41
C THR A 730 9.68 -17.62 -23.20
N GLU A 731 9.65 -16.80 -24.25
CA GLU A 731 8.95 -15.52 -24.27
C GLU A 731 7.47 -15.70 -23.90
N GLN A 732 6.77 -16.64 -24.55
CA GLN A 732 5.36 -16.93 -24.25
C GLN A 732 5.14 -17.35 -22.80
N LYS A 733 6.03 -18.18 -22.24
CA LYS A 733 5.94 -18.59 -20.83
C LYS A 733 6.15 -17.43 -19.87
N ARG A 734 7.09 -16.51 -20.18
CA ARG A 734 7.32 -15.29 -19.41
C ARG A 734 6.13 -14.34 -19.50
N ALA A 735 5.60 -14.10 -20.70
CA ALA A 735 4.41 -13.28 -20.93
C ALA A 735 3.18 -13.81 -20.15
N SER A 736 2.96 -15.13 -20.18
CA SER A 736 1.90 -15.78 -19.40
C SER A 736 2.08 -15.61 -17.89
N THR A 737 3.31 -15.72 -17.39
CA THR A 737 3.63 -15.50 -15.98
C THR A 737 3.41 -14.04 -15.58
N ARG A 738 3.87 -13.08 -16.41
CA ARG A 738 3.65 -11.63 -16.19
C ARG A 738 2.17 -11.26 -16.21
N ARG A 739 1.37 -11.86 -17.12
CA ARG A 739 -0.09 -11.73 -17.14
C ARG A 739 -0.74 -12.26 -15.86
N GLN A 740 -0.31 -13.40 -15.37
CA GLN A 740 -0.82 -13.97 -14.12
C GLN A 740 -0.49 -13.07 -12.90
N GLN A 741 0.75 -12.60 -12.80
CA GLN A 741 1.18 -11.67 -11.73
C GLN A 741 0.40 -10.35 -11.77
N THR A 742 0.13 -9.83 -12.97
CA THR A 742 -0.67 -8.61 -13.15
C THR A 742 -2.10 -8.83 -12.67
N LEU A 743 -2.71 -9.97 -13.01
CA LEU A 743 -4.05 -10.32 -12.52
C LEU A 743 -4.07 -10.45 -11.00
N GLU A 744 -3.09 -11.12 -10.39
CA GLU A 744 -2.94 -11.23 -8.94
C GLU A 744 -2.82 -9.85 -8.28
N SER A 745 -1.98 -8.97 -8.83
CA SER A 745 -1.81 -7.59 -8.33
C SER A 745 -3.10 -6.77 -8.44
N LEU A 746 -3.82 -6.90 -9.56
CA LEU A 746 -5.13 -6.26 -9.72
C LEU A 746 -6.13 -6.79 -8.70
N TYR A 747 -6.18 -8.10 -8.47
CA TYR A 747 -7.03 -8.70 -7.43
C TYR A 747 -6.69 -8.19 -6.03
N GLU A 748 -5.41 -8.09 -5.68
CA GLU A 748 -4.97 -7.51 -4.40
C GLU A 748 -5.44 -6.05 -4.23
N ILE A 749 -5.38 -5.25 -5.30
CA ILE A 749 -5.88 -3.87 -5.28
C ILE A 749 -7.39 -3.81 -5.10
N THR A 750 -8.13 -4.72 -5.75
CA THR A 750 -9.59 -4.79 -5.54
C THR A 750 -9.97 -5.18 -4.11
N ALA A 751 -9.16 -6.02 -3.46
CA ALA A 751 -9.36 -6.52 -2.11
C ALA A 751 -8.85 -5.57 -1.00
N LEU A 752 -8.03 -4.57 -1.35
CA LEU A 752 -7.54 -3.55 -0.42
C LEU A 752 -8.71 -2.74 0.16
N HIS A 753 -8.61 -2.36 1.44
CA HIS A 753 -9.52 -1.39 2.06
C HIS A 753 -8.91 0.01 1.94
N ALA A 754 -9.10 0.65 0.79
CA ALA A 754 -8.62 2.01 0.48
C ALA A 754 -9.70 2.83 -0.24
N PRO A 755 -9.64 4.17 -0.24
CA PRO A 755 -10.58 5.01 -0.99
C PRO A 755 -10.58 4.68 -2.49
N PHE A 756 -11.74 4.79 -3.14
CA PHE A 756 -11.90 4.44 -4.56
C PHE A 756 -10.88 5.11 -5.48
N ALA A 757 -10.59 6.40 -5.27
CA ALA A 757 -9.61 7.13 -6.07
C ALA A 757 -8.18 6.56 -5.93
N GLU A 758 -7.81 6.07 -4.74
CA GLU A 758 -6.51 5.46 -4.51
C GLU A 758 -6.41 4.08 -5.16
N LYS A 759 -7.46 3.25 -5.04
CA LYS A 759 -7.54 1.97 -5.74
C LYS A 759 -7.47 2.14 -7.26
N LEU A 760 -8.21 3.12 -7.78
CA LEU A 760 -8.24 3.44 -9.20
C LEU A 760 -6.86 3.89 -9.70
N LYS A 761 -6.16 4.72 -8.94
CA LYS A 761 -4.80 5.13 -9.25
C LYS A 761 -3.85 3.93 -9.27
N ARG A 762 -3.90 3.04 -8.27
CA ARG A 762 -3.07 1.82 -8.22
C ARG A 762 -3.36 0.87 -9.39
N ILE A 763 -4.63 0.71 -9.78
CA ILE A 763 -5.01 -0.06 -10.96
C ILE A 763 -4.44 0.58 -12.23
N GLN A 764 -4.55 1.90 -12.37
CA GLN A 764 -3.96 2.63 -13.49
C GLN A 764 -2.44 2.44 -13.53
N THR A 765 -1.75 2.45 -12.39
CA THR A 765 -0.31 2.19 -12.29
C THR A 765 0.07 0.78 -12.70
N VAL A 766 -0.61 -0.26 -12.17
CA VAL A 766 -0.35 -1.66 -12.54
C VAL A 766 -0.62 -1.91 -14.02
N LEU A 767 -1.69 -1.34 -14.56
CA LEU A 767 -1.99 -1.42 -15.99
C LEU A 767 -0.97 -0.64 -16.81
N ARG A 768 -0.52 0.53 -16.35
CA ARG A 768 0.52 1.32 -17.03
C ARG A 768 1.83 0.54 -17.13
N GLU A 769 2.28 -0.07 -16.04
CA GLU A 769 3.50 -0.90 -15.98
C GLU A 769 3.38 -2.16 -16.85
N TRP A 770 2.20 -2.77 -16.88
CA TRP A 770 1.97 -3.96 -17.70
C TRP A 770 1.89 -3.64 -19.20
N ILE A 771 1.26 -2.52 -19.55
CA ILE A 771 0.94 -2.16 -20.93
C ILE A 771 2.04 -1.28 -21.56
N GLY A 772 2.85 -0.59 -20.77
CA GLY A 772 3.93 0.28 -21.24
C GLY A 772 3.46 1.66 -21.73
N TYR A 773 2.32 2.14 -21.25
CA TYR A 773 1.85 3.50 -21.55
C TYR A 773 2.51 4.53 -20.63
N THR A 774 2.58 5.78 -21.07
CA THR A 774 3.14 6.87 -20.26
C THR A 774 2.11 7.53 -19.34
N HIS A 775 0.84 7.51 -19.74
CA HIS A 775 -0.24 8.24 -19.08
C HIS A 775 -1.54 7.43 -19.07
N ALA A 776 -2.36 7.61 -18.03
CA ALA A 776 -3.68 7.03 -17.86
C ALA A 776 -4.64 8.04 -17.22
N ILE A 777 -5.86 8.14 -17.71
CA ILE A 777 -6.90 9.04 -17.18
C ILE A 777 -8.24 8.32 -17.07
N ALA A 778 -8.95 8.54 -15.97
CA ALA A 778 -10.31 8.06 -15.77
C ALA A 778 -11.23 9.24 -15.47
N PHE A 779 -12.33 9.35 -16.23
CA PHE A 779 -13.25 10.47 -16.13
C PHE A 779 -14.70 10.10 -16.39
N SER A 780 -15.61 10.91 -15.85
CA SER A 780 -17.05 10.83 -16.08
C SER A 780 -17.53 11.94 -17.00
N VAL A 781 -18.66 11.68 -17.66
CA VAL A 781 -19.41 12.66 -18.47
C VAL A 781 -20.76 13.04 -17.85
N GLU A 782 -21.15 12.46 -16.72
CA GLU A 782 -22.41 12.78 -16.03
C GLU A 782 -22.30 14.13 -15.30
N ASN A 783 -23.07 15.14 -15.76
CA ASN A 783 -23.07 16.53 -15.25
C ASN A 783 -21.74 17.30 -15.49
N GLY A 784 -21.10 17.10 -16.64
CA GLY A 784 -19.82 17.72 -17.01
C GLY A 784 -18.64 16.77 -16.88
N PHE A 785 -17.45 17.17 -17.36
CA PHE A 785 -16.25 16.34 -17.24
C PHE A 785 -15.75 16.34 -15.80
N LYS A 786 -15.92 15.20 -15.12
CA LYS A 786 -15.35 14.99 -13.78
C LYS A 786 -14.25 13.94 -13.84
N THR A 787 -13.02 14.37 -13.68
CA THR A 787 -11.87 13.48 -13.61
C THR A 787 -11.84 12.77 -12.25
N TRP A 788 -11.85 11.44 -12.27
CA TRP A 788 -11.74 10.62 -11.05
C TRP A 788 -10.30 10.32 -10.69
N SER A 789 -9.44 10.12 -11.71
CA SER A 789 -8.03 9.89 -11.50
C SER A 789 -7.24 10.24 -12.77
N VAL A 790 -6.05 10.79 -12.58
CA VAL A 790 -5.03 10.95 -13.61
C VAL A 790 -3.75 10.34 -13.05
N ASP A 791 -3.10 9.53 -13.86
CA ASP A 791 -1.81 8.90 -13.57
C ASP A 791 -0.90 9.06 -14.80
N GLY A 792 0.40 9.19 -14.58
CA GLY A 792 1.35 9.34 -15.69
C GLY A 792 2.66 10.01 -15.29
N ASP A 793 3.65 9.90 -16.19
CA ASP A 793 5.02 10.39 -15.96
C ASP A 793 5.08 11.93 -15.85
N THR A 794 4.12 12.63 -16.46
CA THR A 794 3.97 14.09 -16.36
C THR A 794 2.60 14.47 -15.78
N ALA A 795 2.56 15.55 -15.00
CA ALA A 795 1.33 16.07 -14.41
C ALA A 795 0.54 16.86 -15.45
N LEU A 796 -0.23 16.16 -16.28
CA LEU A 796 -1.10 16.77 -17.28
C LEU A 796 -2.31 17.43 -16.60
N LYS A 797 -2.49 18.73 -16.86
CA LYS A 797 -3.76 19.42 -16.59
C LYS A 797 -4.66 19.29 -17.81
N TRP A 798 -5.88 18.84 -17.58
CA TRP A 798 -6.90 18.66 -18.61
C TRP A 798 -7.91 19.79 -18.51
N ASN A 799 -8.10 20.54 -19.60
CA ASN A 799 -9.18 21.51 -19.72
C ASN A 799 -10.40 20.89 -20.42
N GLU A 800 -11.54 21.59 -20.46
CA GLU A 800 -12.76 21.04 -21.10
C GLU A 800 -12.57 20.73 -22.59
N ASP A 801 -11.80 21.53 -23.33
CA ASP A 801 -11.54 21.31 -24.76
C ASP A 801 -10.69 20.04 -25.00
N ASP A 802 -9.69 19.80 -24.15
CA ASP A 802 -8.85 18.59 -24.16
C ASP A 802 -9.69 17.35 -23.86
N MET A 803 -10.61 17.43 -22.89
CA MET A 803 -11.49 16.33 -22.51
C MET A 803 -12.50 16.00 -23.62
N MET A 804 -13.05 17.01 -24.32
CA MET A 804 -13.92 16.78 -25.49
C MET A 804 -13.18 16.09 -26.64
N ARG A 805 -11.93 16.48 -26.91
CA ARG A 805 -11.10 15.79 -27.93
C ARG A 805 -10.78 14.37 -27.52
N LEU A 806 -10.44 14.16 -26.25
CA LEU A 806 -10.14 12.83 -25.71
C LEU A 806 -11.36 11.91 -25.78
N GLU A 807 -12.57 12.40 -25.45
CA GLU A 807 -13.81 11.63 -25.58
C GLU A 807 -14.09 11.25 -27.05
N ALA A 808 -13.90 12.18 -27.99
CA ALA A 808 -14.11 11.91 -29.41
C ALA A 808 -13.18 10.78 -29.92
N ILE A 809 -11.92 10.78 -29.51
CA ILE A 809 -10.95 9.72 -29.84
C ILE A 809 -11.29 8.41 -29.09
N ALA A 810 -11.69 8.52 -27.82
CA ALA A 810 -11.98 7.38 -26.95
C ALA A 810 -13.14 6.49 -27.43
N THR A 811 -14.03 7.02 -28.28
CA THR A 811 -15.10 6.21 -28.91
C THR A 811 -14.58 5.04 -29.75
N SER A 812 -13.30 5.08 -30.16
CA SER A 812 -12.60 3.97 -30.82
C SER A 812 -11.67 3.28 -29.81
N ASN A 813 -12.00 2.06 -29.37
CA ASN A 813 -11.32 1.33 -28.28
C ASN A 813 -9.77 1.39 -28.29
N HIS A 814 -9.13 1.41 -29.45
CA HIS A 814 -7.68 1.64 -29.60
C HIS A 814 -7.38 2.32 -30.93
N GLN A 815 -6.44 3.27 -30.94
CA GLN A 815 -6.04 4.00 -32.15
C GLN A 815 -4.60 4.54 -32.04
N ARG A 816 -3.85 4.49 -33.15
CA ARG A 816 -2.58 5.22 -33.30
C ARG A 816 -2.88 6.63 -33.78
N LEU A 817 -2.22 7.62 -33.18
CA LEU A 817 -2.46 9.03 -33.44
C LEU A 817 -1.48 9.58 -34.48
N ASP A 818 -2.00 10.40 -35.39
CA ASP A 818 -1.21 11.19 -36.32
C ASP A 818 -0.57 12.38 -35.60
N ARG A 819 0.45 12.99 -36.23
CA ARG A 819 1.16 14.13 -35.63
C ARG A 819 0.21 15.26 -35.27
N ALA A 820 0.36 15.76 -34.05
CA ALA A 820 -0.42 16.84 -33.43
C ALA A 820 -1.94 16.55 -33.31
N GLU A 821 -2.39 15.31 -33.43
CA GLU A 821 -3.81 14.94 -33.31
C GLU A 821 -4.33 15.10 -31.86
N LEU A 822 -3.49 14.77 -30.87
CA LEU A 822 -3.75 15.04 -29.46
C LEU A 822 -2.50 15.67 -28.83
N VAL A 823 -2.60 16.95 -28.46
CA VAL A 823 -1.54 17.69 -27.79
C VAL A 823 -2.11 18.30 -26.53
N VAL A 824 -1.57 17.92 -25.37
CA VAL A 824 -2.00 18.43 -24.07
C VAL A 824 -0.78 19.03 -23.38
N ASN A 825 -0.84 20.31 -23.01
CA ASN A 825 0.27 21.04 -22.37
C ASN A 825 1.61 20.96 -23.12
N GLY A 826 1.59 20.87 -24.45
CA GLY A 826 2.79 20.79 -25.29
C GLY A 826 3.37 19.39 -25.46
N ILE A 827 2.73 18.36 -24.89
CA ILE A 827 3.09 16.96 -25.04
C ILE A 827 2.21 16.35 -26.14
N GLU A 828 2.85 15.76 -27.15
CA GLU A 828 2.21 15.13 -28.30
C GLU A 828 2.11 13.62 -28.07
N PHE A 829 0.90 13.06 -28.21
CA PHE A 829 0.66 11.63 -28.01
C PHE A 829 0.67 10.86 -29.33
N SER A 830 1.23 9.66 -29.32
CA SER A 830 1.39 8.76 -30.47
C SER A 830 0.35 7.64 -30.52
N ALA A 831 -0.27 7.28 -29.39
CA ALA A 831 -1.27 6.20 -29.30
C ALA A 831 -2.25 6.37 -28.13
N VAL A 832 -3.47 5.83 -28.32
CA VAL A 832 -4.58 5.80 -27.34
C VAL A 832 -5.19 4.40 -27.24
N ILE A 833 -5.49 3.98 -26.00
CA ILE A 833 -6.44 2.89 -25.69
C ILE A 833 -7.51 3.44 -24.77
N ALA A 834 -8.79 3.22 -25.10
CA ALA A 834 -9.92 3.70 -24.34
C ALA A 834 -10.90 2.58 -23.98
N LEU A 835 -11.36 2.61 -22.73
CA LEU A 835 -12.25 1.64 -22.12
C LEU A 835 -13.53 2.34 -21.65
N PRO A 836 -14.71 2.00 -22.21
CA PRO A 836 -15.96 2.60 -21.78
C PRO A 836 -16.42 2.03 -20.44
N LEU A 837 -16.93 2.89 -19.56
CA LEU A 837 -17.61 2.50 -18.32
C LEU A 837 -19.12 2.59 -18.56
N VAL A 838 -19.82 1.46 -18.45
CA VAL A 838 -21.22 1.35 -18.90
C VAL A 838 -22.14 0.95 -17.75
N SER A 839 -23.27 1.63 -17.60
CA SER A 839 -24.33 1.27 -16.67
C SER A 839 -25.67 1.23 -17.41
N GLU A 840 -26.42 0.13 -17.27
CA GLU A 840 -27.73 -0.05 -17.92
C GLU A 840 -27.73 0.22 -19.44
N GLY A 841 -26.61 -0.09 -20.11
CA GLY A 841 -26.44 0.12 -21.55
C GLY A 841 -26.08 1.55 -21.98
N LYS A 842 -25.82 2.46 -21.03
CA LYS A 842 -25.32 3.82 -21.28
C LYS A 842 -23.90 4.00 -20.75
N THR A 843 -23.01 4.57 -21.57
CA THR A 843 -21.66 4.95 -21.16
C THR A 843 -21.73 6.20 -20.29
N PHE A 844 -21.16 6.16 -19.09
CA PHE A 844 -21.14 7.28 -18.13
C PHE A 844 -19.73 7.83 -17.87
N GLY A 845 -18.70 7.20 -18.45
CA GLY A 845 -17.31 7.62 -18.35
C GLY A 845 -16.36 6.73 -19.16
N TRP A 846 -15.07 7.07 -19.11
CA TRP A 846 -14.01 6.37 -19.82
C TRP A 846 -12.76 6.21 -18.95
N VAL A 847 -12.00 5.15 -19.21
CA VAL A 847 -10.61 5.00 -18.79
C VAL A 847 -9.74 4.97 -20.04
N VAL A 848 -8.78 5.89 -20.15
CA VAL A 848 -7.97 6.11 -21.35
C VAL A 848 -6.48 6.02 -21.01
N PHE A 849 -5.70 5.29 -21.80
CA PHE A 849 -4.25 5.15 -21.72
C PHE A 849 -3.60 5.82 -22.94
N LEU A 850 -2.46 6.49 -22.72
CA LEU A 850 -1.84 7.46 -23.63
C LEU A 850 -0.30 7.31 -23.66
N THR A 851 0.29 7.28 -24.87
CA THR A 851 1.77 7.18 -25.07
C THR A 851 2.32 8.48 -25.64
N GLU A 852 3.40 9.00 -25.05
CA GLU A 852 4.14 10.17 -25.55
C GLU A 852 5.01 9.84 -26.77
N GLN A 853 5.09 10.78 -27.71
CA GLN A 853 5.93 10.69 -28.89
C GLN A 853 7.43 10.68 -28.52
N GLY A 854 8.17 9.65 -28.94
CA GLY A 854 9.63 9.55 -28.76
C GLY A 854 10.12 8.65 -27.62
N SER A 855 9.22 7.97 -26.89
CA SER A 855 9.60 6.86 -26.01
C SER A 855 10.05 5.63 -26.83
N LEU A 856 10.99 4.84 -26.31
CA LEU A 856 11.40 3.55 -26.92
C LEU A 856 10.29 2.49 -26.84
N ASP A 857 9.24 2.75 -26.05
CA ASP A 857 8.09 1.86 -25.79
C ASP A 857 6.92 2.04 -26.80
N ASP A 858 7.14 2.76 -27.90
CA ASP A 858 6.09 3.29 -28.80
C ASP A 858 5.32 2.26 -29.66
N VAL A 859 5.32 0.96 -29.34
CA VAL A 859 4.65 -0.05 -30.18
C VAL A 859 4.01 -1.16 -29.36
N ILE A 860 2.73 -0.98 -29.03
CA ILE A 860 1.85 -2.09 -28.73
C ILE A 860 1.38 -2.69 -30.06
N ASP A 861 1.88 -3.89 -30.38
CA ASP A 861 1.38 -4.68 -31.50
C ASP A 861 -0.05 -5.19 -31.22
N GLN A 862 -0.83 -5.46 -32.29
CA GLN A 862 -2.20 -6.00 -32.19
C GLN A 862 -2.31 -7.23 -31.27
N VAL A 863 -1.22 -8.02 -31.15
CA VAL A 863 -1.15 -9.20 -30.28
C VAL A 863 -1.24 -8.84 -28.80
N ALA A 864 -0.53 -7.80 -28.34
CA ALA A 864 -0.59 -7.34 -26.96
C ALA A 864 -1.97 -6.75 -26.60
N ILE A 865 -2.58 -5.98 -27.52
CA ILE A 865 -3.96 -5.46 -27.36
C ILE A 865 -4.96 -6.61 -27.19
N GLN A 866 -4.80 -7.69 -27.94
CA GLN A 866 -5.68 -8.84 -27.90
C GLN A 866 -5.50 -9.67 -26.61
N GLU A 867 -4.27 -9.81 -26.11
CA GLU A 867 -4.00 -10.43 -24.80
C GLU A 867 -4.56 -9.62 -23.63
N MET A 868 -4.63 -8.30 -23.77
CA MET A 868 -5.11 -7.38 -22.74
C MET A 868 -6.64 -7.32 -22.60
N THR A 869 -7.38 -7.75 -23.63
CA THR A 869 -8.85 -7.56 -23.70
C THR A 869 -9.60 -8.22 -22.53
N ASP A 870 -9.17 -9.40 -22.06
CA ASP A 870 -9.83 -10.09 -20.94
C ASP A 870 -9.57 -9.40 -19.58
N THR A 871 -8.34 -8.91 -19.38
CA THR A 871 -7.94 -8.22 -18.14
C THR A 871 -8.60 -6.84 -18.05
N ILE A 872 -8.66 -6.14 -19.19
CA ILE A 872 -9.38 -4.89 -19.36
C ILE A 872 -10.86 -5.05 -18.96
N LEU A 873 -11.52 -6.13 -19.39
CA LEU A 873 -12.92 -6.41 -19.06
C LEU A 873 -13.12 -6.66 -17.56
N LEU A 874 -12.16 -7.31 -16.91
CA LEU A 874 -12.19 -7.58 -15.46
C LEU A 874 -12.11 -6.28 -14.65
N VAL A 875 -11.17 -5.39 -15.00
CA VAL A 875 -10.99 -4.09 -14.35
C VAL A 875 -12.20 -3.20 -14.55
N THR A 876 -12.75 -3.16 -15.77
CA THR A 876 -13.94 -2.36 -16.10
C THR A 876 -15.15 -2.78 -15.26
N ARG A 877 -15.40 -4.09 -15.14
CA ARG A 877 -16.49 -4.64 -14.30
C ARG A 877 -16.29 -4.38 -12.81
N TRP A 878 -15.05 -4.46 -12.33
CA TRP A 878 -14.74 -4.13 -10.94
C TRP A 878 -15.00 -2.64 -10.67
N MET A 879 -14.54 -1.74 -11.55
CA MET A 879 -14.76 -0.30 -11.42
C MET A 879 -16.25 0.04 -11.39
N GLU A 880 -17.05 -0.58 -12.25
CA GLU A 880 -18.51 -0.41 -12.25
C GLU A 880 -19.15 -0.77 -10.89
N ASN A 881 -18.68 -1.85 -10.25
CA ASN A 881 -19.18 -2.30 -8.96
C ASN A 881 -18.73 -1.41 -7.79
N GLU A 882 -17.46 -0.98 -7.77
CA GLU A 882 -16.92 -0.16 -6.69
C GLU A 882 -17.49 1.26 -6.72
N ILE A 883 -17.66 1.86 -7.91
CA ILE A 883 -18.34 3.16 -8.07
C ILE A 883 -19.78 3.08 -7.55
N ARG A 884 -20.47 1.97 -7.80
CA ARG A 884 -21.83 1.74 -7.30
C ARG A 884 -21.87 1.61 -5.78
N ARG A 885 -20.87 0.98 -5.17
CA ARG A 885 -20.73 0.83 -3.70
C ARG A 885 -20.47 2.18 -3.03
N GLU A 886 -19.56 2.99 -3.57
CA GLU A 886 -19.23 4.32 -3.05
C GLU A 886 -20.45 5.25 -3.08
N ARG A 887 -21.21 5.25 -4.19
CA ARG A 887 -22.47 6.01 -4.30
C ARG A 887 -23.44 5.63 -3.18
N LYS A 888 -23.64 4.33 -2.93
CA LYS A 888 -24.50 3.85 -1.84
C LYS A 888 -23.96 4.23 -0.45
N HIS A 889 -22.64 4.19 -0.24
CA HIS A 889 -22.05 4.51 1.06
C HIS A 889 -22.20 6.00 1.39
N GLN A 890 -21.99 6.87 0.40
CA GLN A 890 -22.22 8.31 0.54
C GLN A 890 -23.70 8.62 0.81
N GLU A 891 -24.62 7.93 0.14
CA GLU A 891 -26.07 8.04 0.43
C GLU A 891 -26.39 7.64 1.88
N VAL A 892 -25.76 6.58 2.40
CA VAL A 892 -25.95 6.12 3.80
C VAL A 892 -25.39 7.13 4.82
N ILE A 893 -24.20 7.70 4.59
CA ILE A 893 -23.64 8.74 5.48
C ILE A 893 -24.54 9.97 5.52
N GLU A 894 -25.11 10.36 4.38
CA GLU A 894 -26.08 11.45 4.33
C GLU A 894 -27.37 11.12 5.09
N LEU A 895 -27.85 9.87 5.04
CA LEU A 895 -29.02 9.42 5.82
C LEU A 895 -28.75 9.39 7.34
N ILE A 896 -27.52 9.09 7.78
CA ILE A 896 -27.14 9.02 9.20
C ILE A 896 -26.90 10.41 9.80
N THR A 897 -26.40 11.36 9.01
CA THR A 897 -25.94 12.66 9.54
C THR A 897 -26.87 13.83 9.23
N LYS A 898 -27.68 13.74 8.18
CA LYS A 898 -28.57 14.81 7.72
C LYS A 898 -30.03 14.41 7.80
N ASP A 899 -30.90 15.43 7.89
CA ASP A 899 -32.33 15.28 7.74
C ASP A 899 -32.69 15.02 6.26
N GLY A 900 -33.55 14.02 6.03
CA GLY A 900 -33.89 13.54 4.70
C GLY A 900 -34.55 14.59 3.80
N LEU A 901 -35.25 15.56 4.39
CA LEU A 901 -36.00 16.60 3.68
C LEU A 901 -35.20 17.91 3.56
N THR A 902 -34.73 18.45 4.69
CA THR A 902 -34.14 19.80 4.77
C THR A 902 -32.63 19.83 4.55
N LYS A 903 -31.98 18.66 4.57
CA LYS A 903 -30.51 18.50 4.47
C LYS A 903 -29.69 19.20 5.57
N LEU A 904 -30.34 19.73 6.61
CA LEU A 904 -29.68 20.17 7.85
C LEU A 904 -29.17 18.98 8.65
N GLY A 905 -28.34 19.22 9.68
CA GLY A 905 -27.95 18.16 10.60
C GLY A 905 -29.18 17.55 11.29
N ASN A 906 -29.25 16.24 11.42
CA ASN A 906 -30.34 15.58 12.14
C ASN A 906 -30.09 15.59 13.66
N ARG A 907 -31.05 15.07 14.42
CA ARG A 907 -30.96 14.93 15.88
C ARG A 907 -29.69 14.20 16.35
N HIS A 908 -29.21 13.19 15.62
CA HIS A 908 -28.01 12.45 16.00
C HIS A 908 -26.75 13.34 15.92
N SER A 909 -26.59 14.06 14.81
CA SER A 909 -25.49 15.02 14.62
C SER A 909 -25.53 16.16 15.65
N LEU A 910 -26.73 16.64 15.99
CA LEU A 910 -26.92 17.65 17.04
C LEU A 910 -26.38 17.18 18.40
N MET A 911 -26.75 15.96 18.83
CA MET A 911 -26.30 15.41 20.12
C MET A 911 -24.77 15.25 20.15
N ALA A 912 -24.16 14.77 19.06
CA ALA A 912 -22.72 14.60 18.97
C ALA A 912 -21.97 15.94 19.08
N ASP A 913 -22.42 16.95 18.34
CA ASP A 913 -21.80 18.28 18.33
C ASP A 913 -21.95 18.99 19.69
N LEU A 914 -23.14 18.93 20.33
CA LEU A 914 -23.36 19.47 21.69
C LEU A 914 -22.46 18.80 22.73
N ARG A 915 -22.37 17.46 22.74
CA ARG A 915 -21.49 16.71 23.67
C ARG A 915 -20.04 17.13 23.51
N GLN A 916 -19.56 17.26 22.27
CA GLN A 916 -18.19 17.67 22.00
C GLN A 916 -17.89 19.07 22.54
N LYS A 917 -18.80 20.04 22.31
CA LYS A 917 -18.62 21.43 22.75
C LYS A 917 -18.72 21.58 24.28
N MET A 918 -19.64 20.87 24.92
CA MET A 918 -19.77 20.85 26.38
C MET A 918 -18.56 20.20 27.06
N ASN A 919 -18.02 19.10 26.52
CA ASN A 919 -16.80 18.47 27.04
C ASN A 919 -15.58 19.40 26.97
N ARG A 920 -15.54 20.31 25.99
CA ARG A 920 -14.50 21.32 25.84
C ARG A 920 -14.71 22.57 26.71
N LYS A 921 -15.77 22.59 27.54
CA LYS A 921 -16.18 23.75 28.36
C LYS A 921 -16.35 25.04 27.56
N GLN A 922 -16.73 24.94 26.29
CA GLN A 922 -17.01 26.10 25.47
C GLN A 922 -18.39 26.68 25.86
N PRO A 923 -18.53 28.00 25.94
CA PRO A 923 -19.83 28.62 26.15
C PRO A 923 -20.71 28.41 24.91
N VAL A 924 -21.87 27.79 25.11
CA VAL A 924 -22.83 27.46 24.07
C VAL A 924 -24.15 28.14 24.37
N ALA A 925 -24.68 28.83 23.35
CA ALA A 925 -26.08 29.23 23.31
C ALA A 925 -26.85 28.24 22.43
N LEU A 926 -27.90 27.64 22.99
CA LEU A 926 -28.81 26.74 22.28
C LEU A 926 -30.13 27.47 22.01
N LEU A 927 -30.47 27.60 20.73
CA LEU A 927 -31.74 28.18 20.29
C LEU A 927 -32.64 27.04 19.82
N PHE A 928 -33.82 26.91 20.43
CA PHE A 928 -34.87 25.98 20.06
C PHE A 928 -35.98 26.74 19.33
N ILE A 929 -36.32 26.34 18.12
CA ILE A 929 -37.21 27.07 17.22
C ILE A 929 -38.35 26.13 16.83
N ASP A 930 -39.58 26.58 17.03
CA ASP A 930 -40.79 25.86 16.61
C ASP A 930 -41.61 26.78 15.70
N LEU A 931 -42.14 26.25 14.59
CA LEU A 931 -42.92 27.02 13.63
C LEU A 931 -44.37 27.15 14.08
N ASP A 932 -44.83 28.38 14.25
CA ASP A 932 -46.18 28.64 14.73
C ASP A 932 -47.22 28.23 13.66
N ASP A 933 -48.29 27.55 14.08
CA ASP A 933 -49.40 27.11 13.22
C ASP A 933 -49.01 26.27 11.98
N PHE A 934 -47.82 25.67 11.94
CA PHE A 934 -47.38 24.85 10.79
C PHE A 934 -48.34 23.70 10.46
N LYS A 935 -48.96 23.09 11.48
CA LYS A 935 -50.01 22.08 11.30
C LYS A 935 -51.18 22.60 10.44
N ARG A 936 -51.57 23.86 10.61
CA ARG A 936 -52.64 24.48 9.81
C ARG A 936 -52.24 24.64 8.35
N ILE A 937 -50.96 24.88 8.06
CA ILE A 937 -50.43 24.91 6.69
C ILE A 937 -50.56 23.52 6.05
N ASN A 938 -50.14 22.47 6.75
CA ASN A 938 -50.29 21.09 6.29
C ASN A 938 -51.77 20.71 6.06
N ASP A 939 -52.65 21.09 6.99
CA ASP A 939 -54.08 20.79 6.91
C ASP A 939 -54.78 21.58 5.77
N THR A 940 -54.26 22.76 5.40
CA THR A 940 -54.87 23.64 4.39
C THR A 940 -54.34 23.41 2.98
N TYR A 941 -53.02 23.23 2.84
CA TYR A 941 -52.32 23.19 1.54
C TYR A 941 -51.67 21.83 1.24
N GLY A 942 -51.72 20.90 2.21
CA GLY A 942 -51.17 19.56 2.08
C GLY A 942 -49.69 19.46 2.46
N HIS A 943 -49.27 18.23 2.76
CA HIS A 943 -47.91 17.94 3.24
C HIS A 943 -46.80 18.31 2.25
N LEU A 944 -47.05 18.28 0.93
CA LEU A 944 -46.06 18.67 -0.08
C LEU A 944 -45.70 20.16 0.01
N VAL A 945 -46.69 21.02 0.25
CA VAL A 945 -46.46 22.47 0.44
C VAL A 945 -45.80 22.70 1.80
N GLY A 946 -46.20 21.95 2.83
CA GLY A 946 -45.51 21.98 4.12
C GLY A 946 -44.04 21.59 4.05
N ASP A 947 -43.70 20.60 3.22
CA ASP A 947 -42.32 20.17 2.98
C ASP A 947 -41.47 21.28 2.34
N GLU A 948 -42.02 22.00 1.36
CA GLU A 948 -41.35 23.16 0.75
C GLU A 948 -41.15 24.31 1.75
N VAL A 949 -42.15 24.57 2.62
CA VAL A 949 -42.04 25.54 3.72
C VAL A 949 -40.90 25.17 4.66
N LEU A 950 -40.75 23.89 5.02
CA LEU A 950 -39.66 23.41 5.86
C LEU A 950 -38.29 23.57 5.18
N ILE A 951 -38.19 23.32 3.88
CA ILE A 951 -36.95 23.49 3.10
C ILE A 951 -36.53 24.96 3.05
N GLU A 952 -37.44 25.88 2.76
CA GLU A 952 -37.15 27.32 2.73
C GLU A 952 -36.79 27.87 4.11
N THR A 953 -37.51 27.43 5.14
CA THR A 953 -37.20 27.78 6.53
C THR A 953 -35.82 27.28 6.94
N ALA A 954 -35.46 26.05 6.58
CA ALA A 954 -34.15 25.48 6.83
C ALA A 954 -33.02 26.29 6.17
N LYS A 955 -33.22 26.78 4.94
CA LYS A 955 -32.25 27.66 4.26
C LYS A 955 -32.03 28.96 5.04
N ARG A 956 -33.11 29.60 5.49
CA ARG A 956 -33.06 30.84 6.28
C ARG A 956 -32.33 30.65 7.61
N ILE A 957 -32.69 29.60 8.35
CA ILE A 957 -32.05 29.23 9.62
C ILE A 957 -30.56 28.93 9.42
N ARG A 958 -30.21 28.21 8.35
CA ARG A 958 -28.82 27.92 8.01
C ARG A 958 -28.01 29.19 7.77
N SER A 959 -28.51 30.10 6.92
CA SER A 959 -27.83 31.36 6.63
C SER A 959 -27.61 32.21 7.90
N PHE A 960 -28.58 32.23 8.82
CA PHE A 960 -28.40 32.88 10.12
C PHE A 960 -27.32 32.19 10.96
N SER A 961 -27.36 30.86 11.06
CA SER A 961 -26.37 30.09 11.84
C SER A 961 -24.93 30.29 11.33
N GLU A 962 -24.72 30.28 10.01
CA GLU A 962 -23.40 30.48 9.38
C GLU A 962 -22.85 31.90 9.66
N PHE A 963 -23.70 32.92 9.72
CA PHE A 963 -23.30 34.30 10.05
C PHE A 963 -22.72 34.42 11.47
N TYR A 964 -23.21 33.63 12.42
CA TYR A 964 -22.72 33.59 13.80
C TYR A 964 -21.74 32.45 14.08
N ALA A 965 -21.12 31.87 13.04
CA ALA A 965 -20.21 30.72 13.14
C ALA A 965 -20.81 29.52 13.89
N GLY A 966 -22.12 29.35 13.81
CA GLY A 966 -22.88 28.26 14.40
C GLY A 966 -23.34 27.21 13.40
N LYS A 967 -24.12 26.25 13.89
CA LYS A 967 -24.64 25.15 13.07
C LYS A 967 -26.12 24.91 13.34
N ALA A 968 -26.88 24.68 12.27
CA ALA A 968 -28.32 24.45 12.30
C ALA A 968 -28.68 22.98 12.12
N TYR A 969 -29.74 22.56 12.82
CA TYR A 969 -30.23 21.20 12.86
C TYR A 969 -31.75 21.18 12.79
N ARG A 970 -32.30 20.08 12.26
CA ARG A 970 -33.72 19.77 12.39
C ARG A 970 -33.88 18.66 13.41
N PHE A 971 -34.67 18.90 14.45
CA PHE A 971 -34.78 18.01 15.59
C PHE A 971 -35.91 16.99 15.41
N ALA A 972 -37.10 17.47 15.07
CA ALA A 972 -38.26 16.67 14.68
C ALA A 972 -39.30 17.57 14.01
N GLY A 973 -40.09 17.07 13.05
CA GLY A 973 -41.23 17.82 12.51
C GLY A 973 -40.89 19.25 12.05
N ASP A 974 -41.51 20.24 12.68
CA ASP A 974 -41.34 21.68 12.53
C ASP A 974 -40.34 22.32 13.52
N GLU A 975 -39.64 21.51 14.31
CA GLU A 975 -38.69 21.94 15.32
C GLU A 975 -37.25 21.98 14.77
N PHE A 976 -36.61 23.13 14.91
CA PHE A 976 -35.24 23.40 14.50
C PHE A 976 -34.38 23.86 15.68
N LEU A 977 -33.10 23.50 15.68
CA LEU A 977 -32.16 23.91 16.72
C LEU A 977 -30.92 24.56 16.09
N ILE A 978 -30.40 25.58 16.76
CA ILE A 978 -29.13 26.22 16.40
C ILE A 978 -28.19 26.17 17.60
N ILE A 979 -26.96 25.70 17.35
CA ILE A 979 -25.85 25.81 18.30
C ILE A 979 -24.99 27.00 17.90
N LEU A 980 -24.85 27.98 18.79
CA LEU A 980 -23.98 29.15 18.62
C LEU A 980 -22.86 29.14 19.67
N GLU A 981 -21.64 29.46 19.24
CA GLU A 981 -20.45 29.57 20.11
C GLU A 981 -20.35 31.01 20.64
N SER A 982 -21.14 31.35 21.67
CA SER A 982 -21.15 32.70 22.26
C SER A 982 -21.59 32.70 23.72
N GLU A 983 -21.03 33.61 24.52
CA GLU A 983 -21.38 33.83 25.94
C GLU A 983 -22.64 34.70 26.13
N ALA A 984 -22.99 35.53 25.14
CA ALA A 984 -24.20 36.35 25.17
C ALA A 984 -24.55 36.83 23.74
N LEU A 985 -25.81 36.70 23.36
CA LEU A 985 -26.35 37.32 22.14
C LEU A 985 -27.25 38.48 22.58
N GLU A 986 -27.32 39.53 21.76
CA GLU A 986 -28.22 40.64 22.06
C GLU A 986 -29.66 40.26 21.72
N GLN A 987 -30.63 40.84 22.42
CA GLN A 987 -32.06 40.64 22.11
C GLN A 987 -32.38 40.95 20.63
N ALA A 988 -31.69 41.94 20.05
CA ALA A 988 -31.81 42.31 18.65
C ALA A 988 -31.43 41.18 17.66
N ASP A 989 -30.61 40.21 18.05
CA ASP A 989 -30.21 39.11 17.17
C ASP A 989 -31.28 38.02 17.08
N PHE A 990 -32.02 37.80 18.17
CA PHE A 990 -33.19 36.90 18.16
C PHE A 990 -34.36 37.51 17.39
N GLU A 991 -34.56 38.83 17.50
CA GLU A 991 -35.55 39.56 16.69
C GLU A 991 -35.24 39.48 15.19
N LYS A 992 -33.95 39.54 14.81
CA LYS A 992 -33.53 39.33 13.40
C LYS A 992 -33.84 37.92 12.91
N LEU A 993 -33.61 36.89 13.74
CA LEU A 993 -33.91 35.51 13.38
C LEU A 993 -35.42 35.29 13.22
N ALA A 994 -36.23 35.78 14.16
CA ALA A 994 -37.68 35.73 14.06
C ALA A 994 -38.16 36.46 12.79
N ALA A 995 -37.69 37.69 12.56
CA ALA A 995 -38.04 38.46 11.37
C ALA A 995 -37.61 37.79 10.05
N LEU A 996 -36.49 37.07 10.03
CA LEU A 996 -36.01 36.32 8.87
C LEU A 996 -36.91 35.12 8.56
N ILE A 997 -37.35 34.39 9.58
CA ILE A 997 -38.27 33.26 9.42
C ILE A 997 -39.64 33.77 8.96
N SER A 998 -40.11 34.87 9.56
CA SER A 998 -41.41 35.53 9.27
C SER A 998 -41.46 36.28 7.94
N GLN A 999 -40.43 36.22 7.09
CA GLN A 999 -40.49 36.77 5.74
C GLN A 999 -41.44 35.97 4.84
N GLU A 1000 -42.08 36.65 3.90
CA GLU A 1000 -42.92 36.01 2.90
C GLU A 1000 -42.11 34.98 2.07
N MET A 1001 -42.66 33.77 1.88
CA MET A 1001 -42.03 32.67 1.13
C MET A 1001 -42.93 32.22 -0.02
N LEU A 1002 -42.30 31.99 -1.17
CA LEU A 1002 -42.95 31.45 -2.36
C LEU A 1002 -42.77 29.95 -2.37
N VAL A 1003 -43.86 29.21 -2.22
CA VAL A 1003 -43.91 27.74 -2.23
C VAL A 1003 -45.04 27.29 -3.16
N GLY A 1004 -44.88 26.18 -3.89
CA GLY A 1004 -45.87 25.56 -4.77
C GLY A 1004 -46.58 26.50 -5.76
N ASN A 1005 -46.28 26.42 -7.07
CA ASN A 1005 -46.97 27.22 -8.12
C ASN A 1005 -47.25 28.69 -7.73
N ASP A 1006 -46.25 29.38 -7.15
CA ASP A 1006 -46.31 30.79 -6.72
C ASP A 1006 -47.28 31.13 -5.56
N LEU A 1007 -47.58 30.18 -4.67
CA LEU A 1007 -48.32 30.49 -3.43
C LEU A 1007 -47.41 31.25 -2.44
N SER A 1008 -47.86 32.42 -2.03
CA SER A 1008 -47.17 33.26 -1.05
C SER A 1008 -47.66 32.97 0.36
N LEU A 1009 -46.79 32.42 1.21
CA LEU A 1009 -47.08 32.10 2.60
C LEU A 1009 -46.20 32.91 3.56
N GLN A 1010 -46.75 33.17 4.73
CA GLN A 1010 -46.03 33.79 5.84
C GLN A 1010 -46.37 33.03 7.11
N LEU A 1011 -45.35 32.62 7.85
CA LEU A 1011 -45.48 31.97 9.16
C LEU A 1011 -44.49 32.56 10.14
N SER A 1012 -44.85 32.59 11.41
CA SER A 1012 -43.97 33.01 12.49
C SER A 1012 -43.30 31.81 13.16
N ALA A 1013 -42.36 32.09 14.05
CA ALA A 1013 -41.71 31.07 14.86
C ALA A 1013 -41.59 31.52 16.32
N SER A 1014 -41.70 30.55 17.22
CA SER A 1014 -41.42 30.71 18.65
C SER A 1014 -40.01 30.21 18.96
N ILE A 1015 -39.19 31.07 19.59
CA ILE A 1015 -37.76 30.80 19.82
C ILE A 1015 -37.44 30.75 21.32
N GLY A 1016 -36.95 29.63 21.82
CA GLY A 1016 -36.42 29.49 23.17
C GLY A 1016 -34.90 29.53 23.19
N VAL A 1017 -34.32 30.29 24.11
CA VAL A 1017 -32.87 30.46 24.23
C VAL A 1017 -32.40 29.95 25.59
N ALA A 1018 -31.40 29.07 25.61
CA ALA A 1018 -30.71 28.66 26.82
C ALA A 1018 -29.19 28.78 26.66
N TYR A 1019 -28.53 29.20 27.74
CA TYR A 1019 -27.08 29.33 27.81
C TYR A 1019 -26.47 28.27 28.71
N SER A 1020 -25.30 27.76 28.35
CA SER A 1020 -24.51 26.88 29.20
C SER A 1020 -23.77 27.67 30.30
N SER A 1021 -24.48 28.38 31.17
CA SER A 1021 -23.87 29.21 32.23
C SER A 1021 -24.11 28.62 33.63
N GLY A 1022 -23.23 27.69 34.04
CA GLY A 1022 -23.17 27.14 35.41
C GLY A 1022 -22.29 25.88 35.49
N GLU A 1023 -21.59 25.66 36.62
CA GLU A 1023 -20.67 24.53 36.86
C GLU A 1023 -21.33 23.12 36.78
N PHE A 1024 -22.66 23.03 36.63
CA PHE A 1024 -23.42 21.78 36.67
C PHE A 1024 -24.53 21.65 35.59
N THR A 1025 -24.39 22.27 34.43
CA THR A 1025 -25.41 22.14 33.36
C THR A 1025 -25.17 20.86 32.55
N SER A 1026 -26.07 19.87 32.62
CA SER A 1026 -26.00 18.69 31.74
C SER A 1026 -26.56 19.00 30.34
N LEU A 1027 -26.25 18.14 29.36
CA LEU A 1027 -26.75 18.30 27.99
C LEU A 1027 -28.29 18.25 27.94
N ASP A 1028 -28.88 17.38 28.75
CA ASP A 1028 -30.33 17.23 28.84
C ASP A 1028 -30.96 18.48 29.48
N ASP A 1029 -30.30 19.09 30.47
CA ASP A 1029 -30.76 20.36 31.07
C ASP A 1029 -30.75 21.51 30.06
N LEU A 1030 -29.71 21.61 29.23
CA LEU A 1030 -29.62 22.71 28.25
C LEU A 1030 -30.72 22.63 27.18
N ILE A 1031 -31.02 21.42 26.69
CA ILE A 1031 -32.13 21.19 25.77
C ILE A 1031 -33.46 21.49 26.47
N HIS A 1032 -33.66 20.96 27.68
CA HIS A 1032 -34.87 21.16 28.45
C HIS A 1032 -35.15 22.64 28.74
N HIS A 1033 -34.13 23.40 29.14
CA HIS A 1033 -34.24 24.84 29.37
C HIS A 1033 -34.61 25.60 28.09
N SER A 1034 -34.02 25.24 26.95
CA SER A 1034 -34.34 25.88 25.67
C SER A 1034 -35.76 25.57 25.18
N ASP A 1035 -36.23 24.33 25.39
CA ASP A 1035 -37.60 23.91 25.07
C ASP A 1035 -38.62 24.59 26.00
N ALA A 1036 -38.36 24.63 27.31
CA ALA A 1036 -39.20 25.34 28.27
C ALA A 1036 -39.32 26.83 27.93
N ALA A 1037 -38.23 27.48 27.52
CA ALA A 1037 -38.25 28.87 27.07
C ALA A 1037 -39.08 29.04 25.78
N MET A 1038 -38.93 28.14 24.80
CA MET A 1038 -39.71 28.18 23.56
C MET A 1038 -41.22 28.05 23.87
N TYR A 1039 -41.58 27.15 24.80
CA TYR A 1039 -42.96 26.98 25.23
C TYR A 1039 -43.55 28.24 25.88
N VAL A 1040 -42.76 28.98 26.65
CA VAL A 1040 -43.16 30.29 27.18
C VAL A 1040 -43.39 31.31 26.06
N ALA A 1041 -42.46 31.40 25.09
CA ALA A 1041 -42.61 32.28 23.92
C ALA A 1041 -43.92 31.98 23.16
N LYS A 1042 -44.23 30.69 22.96
CA LYS A 1042 -45.45 30.22 22.28
C LYS A 1042 -46.73 30.62 23.04
N ASN A 1043 -46.73 30.52 24.37
CA ASN A 1043 -47.87 30.92 25.19
C ASN A 1043 -48.05 32.44 25.35
N CYS A 1044 -47.00 33.22 25.08
CA CYS A 1044 -47.05 34.68 25.07
C CYS A 1044 -47.59 35.29 23.78
N GLY A 1045 -48.12 34.47 22.86
CA GLY A 1045 -48.76 34.92 21.61
C GLY A 1045 -48.05 34.48 20.34
N GLY A 1046 -46.94 33.73 20.43
CA GLY A 1046 -46.11 33.34 19.29
C GLY A 1046 -45.30 34.50 18.72
N ASP A 1047 -44.61 34.26 17.59
CA ASP A 1047 -43.82 35.25 16.84
C ASP A 1047 -42.83 36.04 17.71
N GLY A 1048 -42.00 35.33 18.47
CA GLY A 1048 -41.09 35.96 19.41
C GLY A 1048 -40.11 34.99 20.05
N PHE A 1049 -39.34 35.51 21.00
CA PHE A 1049 -38.33 34.73 21.71
C PHE A 1049 -38.48 34.86 23.23
N TYR A 1050 -37.99 33.86 23.96
CA TYR A 1050 -37.83 33.90 25.40
C TYR A 1050 -36.45 33.35 25.78
N ILE A 1051 -35.79 34.03 26.72
CA ILE A 1051 -34.50 33.58 27.25
C ILE A 1051 -34.77 32.92 28.60
N TYR A 1052 -34.31 31.69 28.78
CA TYR A 1052 -34.45 30.97 30.04
C TYR A 1052 -33.69 31.70 31.16
N ASP A 1053 -34.41 32.17 32.18
CA ASP A 1053 -33.85 32.69 33.43
C ASP A 1053 -34.29 31.78 34.59
N SER A 1054 -33.32 31.21 35.31
CA SER A 1054 -33.53 30.27 36.41
C SER A 1054 -34.15 30.91 37.66
N ARG A 1055 -34.52 32.19 37.63
CA ARG A 1055 -35.02 32.96 38.77
C ARG A 1055 -36.53 33.07 38.91
N GLU A 1056 -37.32 32.63 37.92
CA GLU A 1056 -38.79 32.81 37.95
C GLU A 1056 -39.62 31.60 38.39
N GLU A 1057 -39.02 30.44 38.70
CA GLU A 1057 -39.76 29.37 39.40
C GLU A 1057 -39.77 29.62 40.92
N LYS A 1058 -40.77 30.37 41.39
CA LYS A 1058 -41.17 30.40 42.81
C LYS A 1058 -42.68 30.49 43.01
#